data_AF-A0A4W4EVF2-F1
#
_entry.id   AF-A0A4W4EVF2-F1
#
_cell.length_a   1.000
_cell.length_b   1.000
_cell.length_c   1.000
_cell.angle_alpha   90.00
_cell.angle_beta   90.00
_cell.angle_gamma   90.00
#
_symmetry.space_group_name_H-M   'P 1'
#
loop_
_entity.id
_entity.type
_entity.pdbx_description
1 polymer ?
#
loop_
_entity_poly.entity_id
_entity_poly.type
_entity_poly.pdbx_seq_one_letter_code
_entity_poly.pdbx_strand_id
1 'polypeptide(L)'
;MAVPLSFAGKVVLVTGAGGGLGREYALAFGERGASVVVNDLGGDIKGGGKSSSAADKVVEEIKAKGGKAVANYDLIHRVHLRGSFIVTRAAWNHMKKQQFGRIIMTSSAAGIYGNFGQANYSAAKLGLLGLANTLAIEGQKYNIHCNTIAPTAGSRLTQTVMPPDLLKSLKAEYVAPLVLWLCHEQCQENGGLFEVGAGWIGKLRWERTLGSIVRHKDQHMTPEEVRDKWDQICDFTSATKPATIQESLHTLVEVLSKVEAGEGLRANPAHALASSTSGINPVKMTFSYTHMHCVLYALGVGLSTREPDHLKFLYEGHEDFSCLPTFGVIPAQASMLEGGLGSLPGLNFDPTKLLHGEQYLELYKPLPTSGTLTSKASVADILDKGSGALILLDIHTYSNHELVCYNQFSLFIVGAGGFGGKRSSERAVVLDVLCCSLAALYRLSGDWNPLHIDPNFAALGGFKSPILHGLCSFGFAARHVLRQYADNDVSRFKSIKVRFVKPVLPGQAIQTLMWKEGNRIHFECKVKETGAVVLAGAYIDLHTASGGLQSDLVFAEIGRRIKDLGGELVKKVNAIFGWEITKGGKTAAQWTIDLKTGNGALHKGLYNGKTDVTFTVSDEDFMDVVVGKLNPQKAFFAGKLKVRGNIMLSQKLETILKDYAKL
;
A
#
# COMPACT_ATOMS: atom_id res chain seq x y z
N MET A 1 18.44 17.61 51.57
CA MET A 1 18.89 16.20 51.71
C MET A 1 18.09 15.37 50.72
N ALA A 2 18.73 14.60 49.85
CA ALA A 2 18.04 13.74 48.88
C ALA A 2 17.31 12.59 49.61
N VAL A 3 16.08 12.31 49.19
CA VAL A 3 15.27 11.24 49.78
C VAL A 3 15.88 9.88 49.40
N PRO A 4 16.17 8.99 50.36
CA PRO A 4 16.76 7.69 50.06
C PRO A 4 15.79 6.79 49.28
N LEU A 5 16.32 6.05 48.30
CA LEU A 5 15.57 5.09 47.48
C LEU A 5 15.00 3.95 48.33
N SER A 6 13.67 3.77 48.28
CA SER A 6 12.94 2.72 49.00
C SER A 6 12.21 1.77 48.06
N PHE A 7 12.19 0.49 48.40
CA PHE A 7 11.46 -0.57 47.70
C PHE A 7 10.38 -1.19 48.59
N ALA A 8 9.96 -0.50 49.65
CA ALA A 8 8.87 -0.93 50.51
C ALA A 8 7.60 -1.23 49.70
N GLY A 9 7.01 -2.41 49.92
CA GLY A 9 5.82 -2.86 49.19
C GLY A 9 6.08 -3.36 47.76
N LYS A 10 7.35 -3.49 47.34
CA LYS A 10 7.72 -4.07 46.04
C LYS A 10 8.19 -5.52 46.19
N VAL A 11 7.98 -6.32 45.16
CA VAL A 11 8.47 -7.70 45.06
C VAL A 11 9.60 -7.75 44.05
N VAL A 12 10.71 -8.40 44.41
CA VAL A 12 11.93 -8.48 43.59
C VAL A 12 12.32 -9.95 43.42
N LEU A 13 12.62 -10.36 42.19
CA LEU A 13 13.03 -11.73 41.87
C LEU A 13 14.48 -11.71 41.41
N VAL A 14 15.33 -12.53 42.04
CA VAL A 14 16.77 -12.54 41.75
C VAL A 14 17.21 -13.96 41.42
N THR A 15 17.72 -14.15 40.20
CA THR A 15 18.24 -15.42 39.69
C THR A 15 19.74 -15.54 39.94
N GLY A 16 20.23 -16.75 40.26
CA GLY A 16 21.62 -16.95 40.70
C GLY A 16 21.89 -16.34 42.08
N ALA A 17 20.86 -16.26 42.93
CA ALA A 17 20.90 -15.50 44.17
C ALA A 17 21.46 -16.26 45.38
N GLY A 18 21.94 -17.50 45.19
CA GLY A 18 22.55 -18.31 46.23
C GLY A 18 24.01 -17.96 46.51
N GLY A 19 24.66 -17.13 45.66
CA GLY A 19 26.03 -16.65 45.84
C GLY A 19 26.40 -15.50 44.89
N GLY A 20 27.59 -14.92 45.08
CA GLY A 20 28.13 -13.87 44.20
C GLY A 20 27.21 -12.65 44.03
N LEU A 21 27.13 -12.12 42.81
CA LEU A 21 26.39 -10.90 42.48
C LEU A 21 24.89 -11.02 42.77
N GLY A 22 24.26 -12.15 42.41
CA GLY A 22 22.84 -12.37 42.66
C GLY A 22 22.49 -12.36 44.16
N ARG A 23 23.39 -12.87 45.02
CA ARG A 23 23.22 -12.79 46.48
C ARG A 23 23.26 -11.34 46.98
N GLU A 24 24.24 -10.56 46.53
CA GLU A 24 24.37 -9.15 46.94
C GLU A 24 23.15 -8.32 46.51
N TYR A 25 22.60 -8.58 45.31
CA TYR A 25 21.37 -7.95 44.86
C TYR A 25 20.19 -8.31 45.74
N ALA A 26 20.03 -9.61 46.06
CA ALA A 26 18.94 -10.08 46.91
C ALA A 26 18.98 -9.47 48.32
N LEU A 27 20.17 -9.37 48.93
CA LEU A 27 20.36 -8.72 50.23
C LEU A 27 20.09 -7.21 50.17
N ALA A 28 20.65 -6.51 49.16
CA ALA A 28 20.51 -5.07 49.03
C ALA A 28 19.05 -4.62 48.80
N PHE A 29 18.27 -5.39 48.04
CA PHE A 29 16.83 -5.14 47.86
C PHE A 29 16.02 -5.47 49.13
N GLY A 30 16.36 -6.56 49.83
CA GLY A 30 15.76 -6.92 51.10
C GLY A 30 15.96 -5.85 52.18
N GLU A 31 17.18 -5.33 52.32
CA GLU A 31 17.53 -4.24 53.27
C GLU A 31 16.79 -2.93 52.99
N ARG A 32 16.30 -2.73 51.76
CA ARG A 32 15.56 -1.53 51.33
C ARG A 32 14.04 -1.76 51.26
N GLY A 33 13.55 -2.82 51.90
CA GLY A 33 12.12 -3.06 52.15
C GLY A 33 11.39 -3.89 51.10
N ALA A 34 12.08 -4.45 50.10
CA ALA A 34 11.47 -5.34 49.12
C ALA A 34 11.18 -6.73 49.71
N SER A 35 10.17 -7.41 49.17
CA SER A 35 9.98 -8.86 49.36
C SER A 35 10.71 -9.61 48.25
N VAL A 36 11.63 -10.51 48.59
CA VAL A 36 12.61 -11.06 47.64
C VAL A 36 12.39 -12.55 47.37
N VAL A 37 12.33 -12.96 46.10
CA VAL A 37 12.38 -14.37 45.70
C VAL A 37 13.81 -14.71 45.32
N VAL A 38 14.42 -15.63 46.07
CA VAL A 38 15.80 -16.09 45.89
C VAL A 38 15.78 -17.34 45.02
N ASN A 39 16.19 -17.22 43.77
CA ASN A 39 16.23 -18.31 42.80
C ASN A 39 17.68 -18.75 42.54
N ASP A 40 18.04 -19.95 42.93
CA ASP A 40 19.37 -20.53 42.68
C ASP A 40 19.30 -22.02 42.33
N LEU A 41 20.15 -22.46 41.39
CA LEU A 41 20.17 -23.82 40.86
C LEU A 41 21.09 -24.76 41.64
N GLY A 42 21.92 -24.26 42.57
CA GLY A 42 22.77 -25.07 43.43
C GLY A 42 23.88 -25.85 42.71
N GLY A 43 24.26 -25.39 41.51
CA GLY A 43 25.32 -25.99 40.70
C GLY A 43 26.69 -25.39 40.96
N ASP A 44 27.73 -26.21 40.93
CA ASP A 44 29.10 -25.72 40.84
C ASP A 44 29.37 -25.05 39.47
N ILE A 45 30.54 -24.44 39.32
CA ILE A 45 30.99 -23.72 38.11
C ILE A 45 31.02 -24.62 36.85
N LYS A 46 30.91 -25.94 37.02
CA LYS A 46 30.90 -26.95 35.95
C LYS A 46 29.50 -27.52 35.70
N GLY A 47 28.46 -27.01 36.35
CA GLY A 47 27.07 -27.47 36.23
C GLY A 47 26.78 -28.78 36.98
N GLY A 48 27.69 -29.22 37.86
CA GLY A 48 27.51 -30.35 38.76
C GLY A 48 27.05 -29.88 40.13
N GLY A 49 25.86 -30.29 40.57
CA GLY A 49 25.36 -29.97 41.91
C GLY A 49 23.85 -30.14 42.01
N LYS A 50 23.38 -30.58 43.18
CA LYS A 50 21.94 -30.82 43.46
C LYS A 50 21.49 -30.17 44.77
N SER A 51 22.23 -29.20 45.30
CA SER A 51 21.91 -28.66 46.62
C SER A 51 21.11 -27.38 46.53
N SER A 52 19.82 -27.43 46.89
CA SER A 52 18.96 -26.27 47.08
C SER A 52 19.42 -25.34 48.22
N SER A 53 20.39 -25.78 49.03
CA SER A 53 20.84 -25.13 50.25
C SER A 53 21.36 -23.70 50.08
N ALA A 54 21.82 -23.31 48.88
CA ALA A 54 22.37 -21.98 48.64
C ALA A 54 21.27 -20.90 48.63
N ALA A 55 20.15 -21.16 47.95
CA ALA A 55 18.99 -20.27 47.98
C ALA A 55 18.40 -20.17 49.40
N ASP A 56 18.30 -21.32 50.09
CA ASP A 56 17.75 -21.37 51.44
C ASP A 56 18.59 -20.54 52.43
N LYS A 57 19.93 -20.60 52.36
CA LYS A 57 20.82 -19.79 53.22
C LYS A 57 20.61 -18.28 53.05
N VAL A 58 20.45 -17.81 51.82
CA VAL A 58 20.26 -16.38 51.53
C VAL A 58 18.85 -15.93 51.93
N VAL A 59 17.84 -16.77 51.76
CA VAL A 59 16.49 -16.52 52.30
C VAL A 59 16.53 -16.32 53.81
N GLU A 60 17.21 -17.21 54.53
CA GLU A 60 17.35 -17.11 55.98
C GLU A 60 18.13 -15.86 56.41
N GLU A 61 19.17 -15.47 55.66
CA GLU A 61 19.91 -14.23 55.93
C GLU A 61 19.08 -12.96 55.73
N ILE A 62 18.26 -12.90 54.67
CA ILE A 62 17.34 -11.77 54.44
C ILE A 62 16.31 -11.68 55.57
N LYS A 63 15.75 -12.82 55.99
CA LYS A 63 14.81 -12.86 57.13
C LYS A 63 15.46 -12.44 58.43
N ALA A 64 16.70 -12.88 58.69
CA ALA A 64 17.45 -12.50 59.89
C ALA A 64 17.68 -10.98 59.98
N LYS A 65 17.80 -10.29 58.84
CA LYS A 65 17.90 -8.83 58.74
C LYS A 65 16.54 -8.10 58.73
N GLY A 66 15.43 -8.79 59.02
CA GLY A 66 14.08 -8.21 59.06
C GLY A 66 13.38 -8.09 57.70
N GLY A 67 13.97 -8.63 56.63
CA GLY A 67 13.39 -8.67 55.29
C GLY A 67 12.45 -9.86 55.07
N LYS A 68 11.77 -9.91 53.91
CA LYS A 68 10.88 -11.01 53.53
C LYS A 68 11.46 -11.77 52.34
N ALA A 69 11.63 -13.09 52.43
CA ALA A 69 12.14 -13.89 51.33
C ALA A 69 11.62 -15.35 51.25
N VAL A 70 11.62 -15.93 50.04
CA VAL A 70 11.26 -17.34 49.75
C VAL A 70 12.18 -17.96 48.67
N ALA A 71 12.38 -19.28 48.72
CA ALA A 71 13.19 -20.04 47.75
C ALA A 71 12.34 -20.65 46.62
N ASN A 72 12.96 -20.84 45.44
CA ASN A 72 12.35 -21.49 44.26
C ASN A 72 13.25 -22.62 43.71
N TYR A 73 12.69 -23.78 43.35
CA TYR A 73 13.43 -25.02 43.00
C TYR A 73 13.22 -25.50 41.53
N ASP A 74 14.27 -26.10 40.93
CA ASP A 74 14.49 -26.43 39.48
C ASP A 74 13.64 -27.57 38.85
N LEU A 75 12.64 -28.15 39.55
CA LEU A 75 11.89 -29.31 39.02
C LEU A 75 11.19 -29.02 37.69
N ILE A 76 10.60 -27.83 37.57
CA ILE A 76 9.81 -27.39 36.40
C ILE A 76 10.67 -27.28 35.14
N HIS A 77 11.88 -26.72 35.24
CA HIS A 77 12.79 -26.61 34.10
C HIS A 77 13.37 -27.97 33.67
N ARG A 78 13.68 -28.85 34.63
CA ARG A 78 14.16 -30.21 34.34
C ARG A 78 13.14 -31.04 33.58
N VAL A 79 11.87 -30.97 33.98
CA VAL A 79 10.78 -31.75 33.36
C VAL A 79 10.41 -31.18 32.00
N HIS A 80 10.13 -29.88 31.91
CA HIS A 80 9.59 -29.31 30.67
C HIS A 80 10.66 -29.03 29.64
N LEU A 81 11.59 -28.10 29.91
CA LEU A 81 12.54 -27.62 28.91
C LEU A 81 13.64 -28.67 28.66
N ARG A 82 14.33 -29.10 29.72
CA ARG A 82 15.42 -30.06 29.59
C ARG A 82 14.92 -31.44 29.14
N GLY A 83 13.75 -31.87 29.62
CA GLY A 83 13.12 -33.12 29.21
C GLY A 83 12.85 -33.14 27.70
N SER A 84 12.17 -32.10 27.18
CA SER A 84 11.85 -32.00 25.75
C SER A 84 13.11 -31.96 24.87
N PHE A 85 14.15 -31.25 25.31
CA PHE A 85 15.45 -31.24 24.62
C PHE A 85 16.06 -32.65 24.51
N ILE A 86 16.13 -33.40 25.61
CA ILE A 86 16.79 -34.72 25.62
C ILE A 86 16.01 -35.75 24.80
N VAL A 87 14.68 -35.76 24.90
CA VAL A 87 13.83 -36.65 24.09
C VAL A 87 14.00 -36.34 22.60
N THR A 88 13.97 -35.06 22.23
CA THR A 88 14.20 -34.63 20.85
C THR A 88 15.58 -35.04 20.35
N ARG A 89 16.62 -34.80 21.17
CA ARG A 89 18.00 -35.18 20.83
C ARG A 89 18.14 -36.69 20.59
N ALA A 90 17.45 -37.51 21.37
CA ALA A 90 17.46 -38.96 21.19
C ALA A 90 16.80 -39.38 19.86
N ALA A 91 15.69 -38.73 19.47
CA ALA A 91 14.97 -39.04 18.22
C ALA A 91 15.65 -38.44 16.96
N TRP A 92 16.41 -37.36 17.10
CA TRP A 92 16.91 -36.52 16.02
C TRP A 92 17.64 -37.29 14.90
N ASN A 93 18.60 -38.13 15.28
CA ASN A 93 19.40 -38.87 14.30
C ASN A 93 18.58 -39.92 13.54
N HIS A 94 17.48 -40.42 14.11
CA HIS A 94 16.57 -41.34 13.42
C HIS A 94 15.75 -40.58 12.37
N MET A 95 15.14 -39.45 12.74
CA MET A 95 14.39 -38.58 11.82
C MET A 95 15.26 -38.08 10.65
N LYS A 96 16.51 -37.69 10.95
CA LYS A 96 17.47 -37.24 9.94
C LYS A 96 17.82 -38.35 8.95
N LYS A 97 18.00 -39.59 9.40
CA LYS A 97 18.24 -40.73 8.50
C LYS A 97 17.02 -41.04 7.63
N GLN A 98 15.81 -40.88 8.18
CA GLN A 98 14.56 -41.15 7.49
C GLN A 98 14.12 -40.03 6.53
N GLN A 99 14.77 -38.86 6.58
CA GLN A 99 14.34 -37.66 5.84
C GLN A 99 12.87 -37.29 6.13
N PHE A 100 12.44 -37.54 7.36
CA PHE A 100 11.11 -37.20 7.83
C PHE A 100 11.10 -37.09 9.35
N GLY A 101 10.53 -36.00 9.87
CA GLY A 101 10.28 -35.83 11.29
C GLY A 101 9.26 -34.75 11.56
N ARG A 102 8.46 -34.93 12.61
CA ARG A 102 7.51 -33.93 13.10
C ARG A 102 7.61 -33.88 14.61
N ILE A 103 7.88 -32.70 15.15
CA ILE A 103 8.15 -32.48 16.57
C ILE A 103 7.20 -31.39 17.07
N ILE A 104 6.55 -31.65 18.21
CA ILE A 104 5.64 -30.70 18.85
C ILE A 104 6.18 -30.33 20.22
N MET A 105 6.42 -29.05 20.42
CA MET A 105 6.73 -28.47 21.72
C MET A 105 5.45 -27.93 22.37
N THR A 106 5.27 -28.20 23.67
CA THR A 106 4.07 -27.74 24.40
C THR A 106 4.40 -26.57 25.32
N SER A 107 4.18 -25.36 24.83
CA SER A 107 4.21 -24.10 25.59
C SER A 107 2.90 -23.91 26.39
N SER A 108 2.52 -22.68 26.71
CA SER A 108 1.25 -22.28 27.32
C SER A 108 1.05 -20.76 27.21
N ALA A 109 -0.19 -20.29 27.36
CA ALA A 109 -0.48 -18.86 27.51
C ALA A 109 0.33 -18.23 28.67
N ALA A 110 0.53 -18.95 29.78
CA ALA A 110 1.39 -18.51 30.88
C ALA A 110 2.86 -18.32 30.45
N GLY A 111 3.36 -19.09 29.48
CA GLY A 111 4.68 -18.89 28.89
C GLY A 111 4.73 -17.68 27.96
N ILE A 112 3.69 -17.48 27.14
CA ILE A 112 3.66 -16.44 26.11
C ILE A 112 3.40 -15.06 26.72
N TYR A 113 2.43 -14.95 27.63
CA TYR A 113 1.93 -13.68 28.18
C TYR A 113 2.35 -13.45 29.64
N GLY A 114 2.89 -14.47 30.30
CA GLY A 114 3.13 -14.46 31.73
C GLY A 114 1.89 -14.84 32.54
N ASN A 115 2.11 -15.29 33.78
CA ASN A 115 1.03 -15.49 34.75
C ASN A 115 1.58 -15.30 36.18
N PHE A 116 0.76 -14.77 37.08
CA PHE A 116 1.17 -14.48 38.45
C PHE A 116 1.61 -15.76 39.19
N GLY A 117 2.74 -15.69 39.91
CA GLY A 117 3.26 -16.80 40.71
C GLY A 117 3.84 -17.98 39.92
N GLN A 118 3.97 -17.88 38.59
CA GLN A 118 4.39 -18.98 37.73
C GLN A 118 5.70 -18.73 36.96
N ALA A 119 6.60 -17.88 37.46
CA ALA A 119 7.81 -17.46 36.74
C ALA A 119 8.68 -18.63 36.21
N ASN A 120 8.89 -19.68 37.02
CA ASN A 120 9.61 -20.89 36.63
C ASN A 120 8.90 -21.70 35.52
N TYR A 121 7.58 -21.80 35.60
CA TYR A 121 6.76 -22.47 34.58
C TYR A 121 6.70 -21.66 33.30
N SER A 122 6.43 -20.36 33.38
CA SER A 122 6.43 -19.43 32.24
C SER A 122 7.77 -19.45 31.51
N ALA A 123 8.90 -19.37 32.24
CA ALA A 123 10.23 -19.44 31.65
C ALA A 123 10.50 -20.76 30.94
N ALA A 124 10.17 -21.89 31.57
CA ALA A 124 10.33 -23.21 30.94
C ALA A 124 9.46 -23.35 29.68
N LYS A 125 8.23 -22.84 29.69
CA LYS A 125 7.29 -22.92 28.57
C LYS A 125 7.65 -22.02 27.40
N LEU A 126 8.07 -20.78 27.65
CA LEU A 126 8.58 -19.92 26.58
C LEU A 126 9.94 -20.41 26.05
N GLY A 127 10.78 -21.00 26.91
CA GLY A 127 12.03 -21.63 26.48
C GLY A 127 11.82 -22.77 25.47
N LEU A 128 10.68 -23.47 25.54
CA LEU A 128 10.33 -24.50 24.55
C LEU A 128 10.06 -23.92 23.16
N LEU A 129 9.50 -22.71 23.06
CA LEU A 129 9.37 -22.00 21.78
C LEU A 129 10.74 -21.64 21.21
N GLY A 130 11.65 -21.14 22.05
CA GLY A 130 13.03 -20.87 21.63
C GLY A 130 13.75 -22.13 21.11
N LEU A 131 13.58 -23.26 21.80
CA LEU A 131 14.10 -24.55 21.36
C LEU A 131 13.47 -24.99 20.02
N ALA A 132 12.15 -24.84 19.87
CA ALA A 132 11.45 -25.20 18.63
C ALA A 132 11.95 -24.39 17.43
N ASN A 133 12.11 -23.08 17.59
CA ASN A 133 12.57 -22.17 16.53
C ASN A 133 13.93 -22.61 15.97
N THR A 134 14.87 -22.98 16.84
CA THR A 134 16.20 -23.46 16.40
C THR A 134 16.10 -24.83 15.72
N LEU A 135 15.36 -25.77 16.29
CA LEU A 135 15.19 -27.11 15.71
C LEU A 135 14.48 -27.06 14.35
N ALA A 136 13.52 -26.16 14.17
CA ALA A 136 12.85 -25.93 12.90
C ALA A 136 13.85 -25.59 11.78
N ILE A 137 14.85 -24.75 12.10
CA ILE A 137 15.92 -24.35 11.16
C ILE A 137 16.90 -25.51 10.93
N GLU A 138 17.38 -26.15 12.00
CA GLU A 138 18.34 -27.27 11.90
C GLU A 138 17.77 -28.47 11.13
N GLY A 139 16.46 -28.69 11.24
CA GLY A 139 15.73 -29.82 10.67
C GLY A 139 15.23 -29.61 9.25
N GLN A 140 15.10 -28.36 8.79
CA GLN A 140 14.43 -28.01 7.53
C GLN A 140 14.95 -28.79 6.32
N LYS A 141 16.28 -28.86 6.16
CA LYS A 141 16.92 -29.56 5.04
C LYS A 141 16.75 -31.08 5.04
N TYR A 142 16.24 -31.65 6.13
CA TYR A 142 15.99 -33.08 6.29
C TYR A 142 14.49 -33.40 6.40
N ASN A 143 13.60 -32.44 6.06
CA ASN A 143 12.15 -32.56 6.22
C ASN A 143 11.75 -32.94 7.67
N ILE A 144 12.45 -32.33 8.63
CA ILE A 144 12.11 -32.40 10.05
C ILE A 144 11.51 -31.04 10.43
N HIS A 145 10.22 -31.04 10.75
CA HIS A 145 9.51 -29.83 11.17
C HIS A 145 9.32 -29.83 12.69
N CYS A 146 9.48 -28.66 13.31
CA CYS A 146 9.27 -28.46 14.73
C CYS A 146 8.32 -27.29 14.95
N ASN A 147 7.16 -27.54 15.57
CA ASN A 147 6.14 -26.53 15.84
C ASN A 147 5.82 -26.48 17.33
N THR A 148 5.30 -25.36 17.80
CA THR A 148 4.92 -25.14 19.20
C THR A 148 3.42 -24.94 19.31
N ILE A 149 2.81 -25.59 20.30
CA ILE A 149 1.42 -25.35 20.69
C ILE A 149 1.34 -24.79 22.13
N ALA A 150 0.36 -23.95 22.38
CA ALA A 150 -0.02 -23.41 23.68
C ALA A 150 -1.48 -23.80 23.95
N PRO A 151 -1.70 -24.99 24.53
CA PRO A 151 -3.05 -25.51 24.73
C PRO A 151 -3.73 -24.87 25.94
N THR A 152 -5.02 -24.59 25.79
CA THR A 152 -5.94 -24.22 26.86
C THR A 152 -6.90 -25.38 27.07
N ALA A 153 -6.61 -26.22 28.08
CA ALA A 153 -7.43 -27.37 28.45
C ALA A 153 -7.64 -27.41 29.97
N GLY A 154 -8.79 -27.94 30.40
CA GLY A 154 -9.11 -28.20 31.79
C GLY A 154 -8.13 -29.23 32.35
N SER A 155 -7.28 -28.80 33.29
CA SER A 155 -6.34 -29.68 33.98
C SER A 155 -6.83 -29.98 35.39
N ARG A 156 -6.28 -31.03 36.02
CA ARG A 156 -6.50 -31.31 37.45
C ARG A 156 -6.13 -30.13 38.35
N LEU A 157 -5.22 -29.26 37.91
CA LEU A 157 -4.77 -28.07 38.63
C LEU A 157 -5.74 -26.88 38.51
N THR A 158 -6.62 -26.85 37.51
CA THR A 158 -7.58 -25.74 37.27
C THR A 158 -9.00 -26.06 37.77
N GLN A 159 -9.23 -27.27 38.28
CA GLN A 159 -10.55 -27.75 38.74
C GLN A 159 -11.12 -27.00 39.96
N THR A 160 -10.26 -26.39 40.77
CA THR A 160 -10.66 -25.69 42.01
C THR A 160 -10.97 -24.21 41.80
N VAL A 161 -10.71 -23.67 40.60
CA VAL A 161 -10.79 -22.22 40.32
C VAL A 161 -11.80 -21.88 39.22
N MET A 162 -12.05 -22.80 38.28
CA MET A 162 -12.95 -22.54 37.14
C MET A 162 -14.36 -23.13 37.37
N PRO A 163 -15.42 -22.46 36.88
CA PRO A 163 -16.78 -23.01 36.90
C PRO A 163 -16.87 -24.37 36.18
N PRO A 164 -17.69 -25.32 36.69
CA PRO A 164 -17.79 -26.67 36.11
C PRO A 164 -18.17 -26.72 34.63
N ASP A 165 -19.01 -25.79 34.16
CA ASP A 165 -19.46 -25.76 32.77
C ASP A 165 -18.37 -25.27 31.79
N LEU A 166 -17.48 -24.40 32.27
CA LEU A 166 -16.31 -23.97 31.51
C LEU A 166 -15.27 -25.10 31.41
N LEU A 167 -15.06 -25.85 32.50
CA LEU A 167 -14.19 -27.04 32.49
C LEU A 167 -14.69 -28.13 31.54
N LYS A 168 -16.00 -28.38 31.48
CA LYS A 168 -16.62 -29.30 30.51
C LYS A 168 -16.40 -28.89 29.05
N SER A 169 -16.20 -27.60 28.80
CA SER A 169 -15.99 -27.03 27.47
C SER A 169 -14.52 -26.98 27.05
N LEU A 170 -13.58 -27.11 28.00
CA LEU A 170 -12.13 -27.09 27.77
C LEU A 170 -11.52 -28.49 27.72
N LYS A 171 -12.05 -29.35 26.84
CA LYS A 171 -11.59 -30.74 26.75
C LYS A 171 -10.30 -30.86 25.95
N ALA A 172 -9.41 -31.76 26.39
CA ALA A 172 -8.16 -32.06 25.70
C ALA A 172 -8.38 -32.61 24.28
N GLU A 173 -9.53 -33.24 24.00
CA GLU A 173 -9.90 -33.73 22.67
C GLU A 173 -9.90 -32.64 21.60
N TYR A 174 -10.14 -31.38 21.98
CA TYR A 174 -10.12 -30.25 21.05
C TYR A 174 -8.71 -29.79 20.65
N VAL A 175 -7.67 -30.27 21.35
CA VAL A 175 -6.26 -29.98 21.02
C VAL A 175 -5.70 -31.00 20.03
N ALA A 176 -6.16 -32.24 20.08
CA ALA A 176 -5.60 -33.36 19.32
C ALA A 176 -5.62 -33.15 17.79
N PRO A 177 -6.67 -32.62 17.14
CA PRO A 177 -6.68 -32.42 15.69
C PRO A 177 -5.54 -31.54 15.18
N LEU A 178 -5.19 -30.46 15.91
CA LEU A 178 -4.08 -29.59 15.52
C LEU A 178 -2.74 -30.33 15.60
N VAL A 179 -2.52 -31.10 16.67
CA VAL A 179 -1.30 -31.90 16.84
C VAL A 179 -1.16 -32.91 15.71
N LEU A 180 -2.25 -33.61 15.37
CA LEU A 180 -2.26 -34.59 14.29
C LEU A 180 -1.97 -33.93 12.93
N TRP A 181 -2.58 -32.77 12.65
CA TRP A 181 -2.31 -32.02 11.42
C TRP A 181 -0.85 -31.57 11.33
N LEU A 182 -0.30 -30.96 12.39
CA LEU A 182 1.10 -30.53 12.42
C LEU A 182 2.09 -31.70 12.33
N CYS A 183 1.65 -32.92 12.67
CA CYS A 183 2.43 -34.15 12.54
C CYS A 183 2.18 -34.93 11.24
N HIS A 184 1.30 -34.44 10.35
CA HIS A 184 1.03 -35.10 9.08
C HIS A 184 2.10 -34.79 8.03
N GLU A 185 2.30 -35.70 7.07
CA GLU A 185 3.31 -35.53 6.02
C GLU A 185 3.03 -34.33 5.11
N GLN A 186 1.75 -34.06 4.84
CA GLN A 186 1.34 -32.95 3.97
C GLN A 186 1.50 -31.58 4.63
N CYS A 187 1.65 -31.52 5.95
CA CYS A 187 1.78 -30.24 6.65
C CYS A 187 3.19 -29.66 6.45
N GLN A 188 3.24 -28.49 5.80
CA GLN A 188 4.47 -27.74 5.52
C GLN A 188 4.78 -26.68 6.59
N GLU A 189 4.00 -26.60 7.65
CA GLU A 189 4.24 -25.66 8.74
C GLU A 189 5.50 -26.06 9.53
N ASN A 190 6.38 -25.08 9.76
CA ASN A 190 7.63 -25.28 10.49
C ASN A 190 8.01 -24.01 11.25
N GLY A 191 8.37 -24.13 12.53
CA GLY A 191 8.65 -22.98 13.41
C GLY A 191 7.39 -22.21 13.83
N GLY A 192 6.20 -22.77 13.63
CA GLY A 192 4.94 -22.13 14.00
C GLY A 192 4.68 -22.15 15.51
N LEU A 193 3.96 -21.14 16.00
CA LEU A 193 3.39 -21.09 17.35
C LEU A 193 1.86 -20.99 17.25
N PHE A 194 1.15 -21.88 17.93
CA PHE A 194 -0.31 -21.92 17.88
C PHE A 194 -0.92 -21.95 19.28
N GLU A 195 -1.95 -21.15 19.52
CA GLU A 195 -2.87 -21.38 20.63
C GLU A 195 -4.02 -22.28 20.18
N VAL A 196 -4.50 -23.11 21.10
CA VAL A 196 -5.58 -24.06 20.80
C VAL A 196 -6.38 -24.40 22.04
N GLY A 197 -7.71 -24.39 21.93
CA GLY A 197 -8.63 -24.78 23.00
C GLY A 197 -10.08 -24.52 22.62
N ALA A 198 -11.02 -25.25 23.22
CA ALA A 198 -12.47 -25.10 22.99
C ALA A 198 -12.91 -25.13 21.51
N GLY A 199 -12.16 -25.80 20.62
CA GLY A 199 -12.43 -25.84 19.18
C GLY A 199 -11.91 -24.63 18.39
N TRP A 200 -11.21 -23.69 19.02
CA TRP A 200 -10.53 -22.57 18.37
C TRP A 200 -9.02 -22.83 18.25
N ILE A 201 -8.44 -22.38 17.14
CA ILE A 201 -7.00 -22.45 16.86
C ILE A 201 -6.55 -21.07 16.31
N GLY A 202 -5.51 -20.49 16.89
CA GLY A 202 -4.91 -19.23 16.43
C GLY A 202 -3.40 -19.36 16.24
N LYS A 203 -2.85 -18.81 15.15
CA LYS A 203 -1.39 -18.74 14.93
C LYS A 203 -0.84 -17.43 15.50
N LEU A 204 0.23 -17.53 16.27
CA LEU A 204 0.93 -16.41 16.87
C LEU A 204 2.28 -16.14 16.17
N ARG A 205 2.75 -14.89 16.24
CA ARG A 205 4.07 -14.46 15.78
C ARG A 205 4.54 -13.25 16.58
N TRP A 206 5.84 -13.00 16.58
CA TRP A 206 6.42 -11.78 17.14
C TRP A 206 6.25 -10.58 16.21
N GLU A 207 6.07 -9.41 16.79
CA GLU A 207 6.00 -8.12 16.12
C GLU A 207 6.94 -7.15 16.84
N ARG A 208 7.65 -6.32 16.08
CA ARG A 208 8.68 -5.39 16.57
C ARG A 208 8.39 -3.99 16.05
N THR A 209 8.36 -3.00 16.93
CA THR A 209 8.24 -1.58 16.54
C THR A 209 9.36 -1.18 15.57
N LEU A 210 9.21 -0.05 14.88
CA LEU A 210 10.32 0.51 14.10
C LEU A 210 11.48 0.94 15.02
N GLY A 211 11.15 1.32 16.27
CA GLY A 211 12.10 1.84 17.24
C GLY A 211 12.50 3.29 16.96
N SER A 212 13.47 3.80 17.72
CA SER A 212 14.01 5.15 17.51
C SER A 212 15.52 5.19 17.77
N ILE A 213 16.22 6.10 17.10
CA ILE A 213 17.66 6.34 17.32
C ILE A 213 17.78 7.30 18.50
N VAL A 214 18.40 6.84 19.58
CA VAL A 214 18.56 7.57 20.86
C VAL A 214 20.00 8.01 21.12
N ARG A 215 20.84 8.03 20.08
CA ARG A 215 22.23 8.49 20.18
C ARG A 215 22.56 9.43 19.03
N HIS A 216 23.49 10.35 19.28
CA HIS A 216 24.03 11.25 18.28
C HIS A 216 25.44 10.84 17.87
N LYS A 217 25.90 11.36 16.72
CA LYS A 217 27.27 11.18 16.26
C LYS A 217 28.24 11.81 17.27
N ASP A 218 29.30 11.09 17.61
CA ASP A 218 30.36 11.51 18.52
C ASP A 218 29.90 11.91 19.94
N GLN A 219 28.70 11.49 20.35
CA GLN A 219 28.16 11.70 21.70
C GLN A 219 27.78 10.37 22.34
N HIS A 220 27.86 10.33 23.68
CA HIS A 220 27.39 9.19 24.45
C HIS A 220 25.86 9.12 24.43
N MET A 221 25.33 7.90 24.42
CA MET A 221 23.91 7.66 24.64
C MET A 221 23.58 7.97 26.11
N THR A 222 22.50 8.70 26.34
CA THR A 222 22.03 9.11 27.66
C THR A 222 20.69 8.44 27.99
N PRO A 223 20.35 8.27 29.28
CA PRO A 223 19.02 7.84 29.69
C PRO A 223 17.89 8.82 29.31
N GLU A 224 18.18 10.12 29.27
CA GLU A 224 17.21 11.18 28.94
C GLU A 224 16.71 11.06 27.50
N GLU A 225 17.60 10.80 26.54
CA GLU A 225 17.23 10.62 25.13
C GLU A 225 16.36 9.38 24.91
N VAL A 226 16.53 8.34 25.73
CA VAL A 226 15.66 7.16 25.74
C VAL A 226 14.28 7.52 26.28
N ARG A 227 14.21 8.26 27.39
CA ARG A 227 12.96 8.74 27.99
C ARG A 227 12.18 9.61 27.02
N ASP A 228 12.84 10.59 26.40
CA ASP A 228 12.19 11.60 25.56
C ASP A 228 11.68 11.03 24.23
N LYS A 229 12.19 9.88 23.81
CA LYS A 229 11.72 9.14 22.62
C LYS A 229 10.94 7.88 22.96
N TRP A 230 10.56 7.67 24.23
CA TRP A 230 9.94 6.43 24.69
C TRP A 230 8.67 6.09 23.91
N ASP A 231 7.80 7.07 23.66
CA ASP A 231 6.56 6.88 22.91
C ASP A 231 6.83 6.38 21.48
N GLN A 232 7.88 6.89 20.82
CA GLN A 232 8.28 6.42 19.48
C GLN A 232 8.90 5.03 19.51
N ILE A 233 9.71 4.73 20.53
CA ILE A 233 10.32 3.40 20.72
C ILE A 233 9.22 2.33 20.88
N CYS A 234 8.14 2.69 21.57
CA CYS A 234 7.00 1.82 21.84
C CYS A 234 5.88 1.88 20.78
N ASP A 235 6.06 2.62 19.67
CA ASP A 235 5.03 2.76 18.63
C ASP A 235 4.97 1.56 17.67
N PHE A 236 3.82 0.87 17.66
CA PHE A 236 3.55 -0.27 16.79
C PHE A 236 2.91 0.10 15.44
N THR A 237 2.61 1.38 15.18
CA THR A 237 1.91 1.83 13.96
C THR A 237 2.65 1.41 12.68
N SER A 238 3.98 1.42 12.70
CA SER A 238 4.85 0.99 11.60
C SER A 238 5.67 -0.27 11.94
N ALA A 239 5.09 -1.19 12.71
CA ALA A 239 5.80 -2.39 13.16
C ALA A 239 6.19 -3.36 12.04
N THR A 240 7.26 -4.10 12.30
CA THR A 240 7.85 -5.12 11.43
C THR A 240 7.71 -6.51 12.05
N LYS A 241 7.80 -7.56 11.24
CA LYS A 241 7.65 -8.97 11.66
C LYS A 241 8.87 -9.77 11.26
N PRO A 242 10.05 -9.51 11.86
CA PRO A 242 11.28 -10.22 11.51
C PRO A 242 11.11 -11.72 11.79
N ALA A 243 11.33 -12.54 10.76
CA ALA A 243 11.23 -14.00 10.83
C ALA A 243 12.61 -14.66 11.03
N THR A 244 13.70 -13.93 10.78
CA THR A 244 15.08 -14.43 10.88
C THR A 244 15.98 -13.49 11.67
N ILE A 245 17.11 -14.02 12.16
CA ILE A 245 18.14 -13.22 12.83
C ILE A 245 18.73 -12.18 11.86
N GLN A 246 18.91 -12.55 10.59
CA GLN A 246 19.43 -11.68 9.53
C GLN A 246 18.53 -10.45 9.32
N GLU A 247 17.21 -10.66 9.22
CA GLU A 247 16.24 -9.57 9.13
C GLU A 247 16.27 -8.67 10.38
N SER A 248 16.47 -9.26 11.57
CA SER A 248 16.59 -8.48 12.80
C SER A 248 17.85 -7.59 12.82
N LEU A 249 18.99 -8.10 12.36
CA LEU A 249 20.28 -7.41 12.35
C LEU A 249 20.38 -6.32 11.29
N HIS A 250 19.65 -6.48 10.17
CA HIS A 250 19.63 -5.52 9.08
C HIS A 250 19.28 -4.09 9.54
N THR A 251 18.30 -3.95 10.43
CA THR A 251 17.92 -2.66 11.02
C THR A 251 19.06 -1.99 11.79
N LEU A 252 19.92 -2.76 12.46
CA LEU A 252 21.06 -2.18 13.19
C LEU A 252 22.10 -1.59 12.23
N VAL A 253 22.33 -2.23 11.08
CA VAL A 253 23.21 -1.69 10.04
C VAL A 253 22.65 -0.35 9.52
N GLU A 254 21.35 -0.27 9.27
CA GLU A 254 20.70 0.98 8.89
C GLU A 254 20.82 2.06 9.97
N VAL A 255 20.68 1.70 11.25
CA VAL A 255 20.88 2.63 12.37
C VAL A 255 22.32 3.16 12.39
N LEU A 256 23.33 2.31 12.17
CA LEU A 256 24.73 2.75 12.13
C LEU A 256 24.95 3.79 11.04
N SER A 257 24.51 3.51 9.81
CA SER A 257 24.60 4.45 8.70
C SER A 257 23.86 5.76 8.96
N LYS A 258 22.67 5.70 9.59
CA LYS A 258 21.87 6.87 9.93
C LYS A 258 22.50 7.73 11.02
N VAL A 259 23.11 7.11 12.03
CA VAL A 259 23.83 7.86 13.06
C VAL A 259 25.06 8.57 12.47
N GLU A 260 25.78 7.92 11.55
CA GLU A 260 26.91 8.56 10.85
C GLU A 260 26.47 9.77 10.01
N ALA A 261 25.25 9.72 9.46
CA ALA A 261 24.61 10.77 8.66
C ALA A 261 23.85 11.83 9.49
N GLY A 262 23.62 11.61 10.79
CA GLY A 262 22.82 12.51 11.64
C GLY A 262 21.29 12.40 11.46
N GLU A 263 20.79 11.28 10.94
CA GLU A 263 19.38 11.07 10.58
C GLU A 263 18.63 10.09 11.51
N GLY A 264 17.29 10.10 11.46
CA GLY A 264 16.40 9.20 12.23
C GLY A 264 15.94 7.93 11.49
N LEU A 265 15.37 6.96 12.21
CA LEU A 265 14.79 5.74 11.61
C LEU A 265 13.52 6.06 10.79
N ARG A 266 13.35 5.38 9.64
CA ARG A 266 12.19 5.43 8.74
C ARG A 266 12.02 4.02 8.15
N ALA A 267 10.79 3.54 8.02
CA ALA A 267 10.51 2.20 7.49
C ALA A 267 10.79 2.13 5.98
N ASN A 268 11.59 1.14 5.54
CA ASN A 268 11.87 0.86 4.13
C ASN A 268 11.40 -0.55 3.76
N PRO A 269 10.45 -0.73 2.83
CA PRO A 269 10.16 -2.02 2.24
C PRO A 269 10.96 -2.20 0.95
N ALA A 270 11.84 -3.21 0.97
CA ALA A 270 12.61 -3.82 -0.13
C ALA A 270 14.10 -3.46 -0.21
N HIS A 271 14.92 -4.46 0.12
CA HIS A 271 16.34 -4.56 -0.20
C HIS A 271 16.50 -5.31 -1.54
N ALA A 272 16.88 -4.60 -2.61
CA ALA A 272 17.61 -5.17 -3.75
C ALA A 272 18.18 -4.05 -4.65
N LEU A 273 19.52 -3.96 -4.60
CA LEU A 273 20.46 -3.36 -5.56
C LEU A 273 20.47 -1.84 -5.80
N ALA A 274 21.65 -1.29 -5.51
CA ALA A 274 22.07 0.08 -5.75
C ALA A 274 22.55 0.29 -7.20
N SER A 275 22.27 1.49 -7.73
CA SER A 275 23.29 2.27 -8.43
C SER A 275 23.04 3.76 -8.21
N SER A 276 24.11 4.45 -7.84
CA SER A 276 24.26 5.89 -7.62
C SER A 276 23.76 6.79 -8.75
N THR A 277 23.08 7.90 -8.39
CA THR A 277 23.43 9.29 -8.79
C THR A 277 22.45 10.29 -8.14
N SER A 278 23.01 11.30 -7.46
CA SER A 278 22.47 12.66 -7.19
C SER A 278 20.94 12.84 -7.02
N GLY A 279 20.50 13.10 -5.79
CA GLY A 279 19.18 13.69 -5.53
C GLY A 279 18.64 13.30 -4.15
N ILE A 280 18.03 14.26 -3.45
CA ILE A 280 17.27 14.05 -2.23
C ILE A 280 16.32 12.85 -2.44
N ASN A 281 16.42 11.82 -1.59
CA ASN A 281 15.72 10.56 -1.82
C ASN A 281 14.19 10.78 -1.91
N PRO A 282 13.52 10.25 -2.95
CA PRO A 282 12.11 10.47 -3.15
C PRO A 282 11.29 9.77 -2.05
N VAL A 283 10.41 10.53 -1.38
CA VAL A 283 9.47 9.97 -0.41
C VAL A 283 8.47 9.10 -1.17
N LYS A 284 8.50 7.80 -0.90
CA LYS A 284 7.62 6.80 -1.50
C LYS A 284 6.41 6.60 -0.58
N MET A 285 5.22 7.00 -1.04
CA MET A 285 3.96 6.84 -0.32
C MET A 285 3.02 5.92 -1.08
N THR A 286 2.23 5.14 -0.34
CA THR A 286 1.23 4.23 -0.91
C THR A 286 -0.16 4.75 -0.59
N PHE A 287 -1.03 4.83 -1.59
CA PHE A 287 -2.41 5.28 -1.46
C PHE A 287 -3.35 4.21 -2.00
N SER A 288 -4.17 3.62 -1.14
CA SER A 288 -5.16 2.61 -1.53
C SER A 288 -6.55 3.22 -1.56
N TYR A 289 -7.30 2.93 -2.62
CA TYR A 289 -8.65 3.46 -2.81
C TYR A 289 -9.55 2.46 -3.49
N THR A 290 -10.85 2.73 -3.39
CA THR A 290 -11.94 1.94 -3.97
C THR A 290 -12.87 2.86 -4.75
N HIS A 291 -13.88 2.28 -5.40
CA HIS A 291 -14.94 3.03 -6.07
C HIS A 291 -15.57 4.09 -5.16
N MET A 292 -15.67 3.83 -3.84
CA MET A 292 -16.18 4.80 -2.86
C MET A 292 -15.41 6.12 -2.89
N HIS A 293 -14.08 6.08 -3.03
CA HIS A 293 -13.25 7.28 -3.07
C HIS A 293 -13.43 8.05 -4.39
N CYS A 294 -13.59 7.32 -5.50
CA CYS A 294 -13.90 7.92 -6.81
C CYS A 294 -15.23 8.67 -6.77
N VAL A 295 -16.27 8.02 -6.23
CA VAL A 295 -17.62 8.61 -6.08
C VAL A 295 -17.60 9.79 -5.11
N LEU A 296 -16.92 9.65 -3.96
CA LEU A 296 -16.79 10.72 -2.97
C LEU A 296 -16.10 11.95 -3.58
N TYR A 297 -15.02 11.75 -4.33
CA TYR A 297 -14.35 12.83 -5.04
C TYR A 297 -15.27 13.46 -6.09
N ALA A 298 -15.96 12.66 -6.91
CA ALA A 298 -16.90 13.14 -7.92
C ALA A 298 -18.00 14.03 -7.34
N LEU A 299 -18.60 13.62 -6.22
CA LEU A 299 -19.56 14.43 -5.46
C LEU A 299 -18.90 15.68 -4.87
N GLY A 300 -17.71 15.55 -4.29
CA GLY A 300 -16.94 16.64 -3.69
C GLY A 300 -16.51 17.69 -4.70
N VAL A 301 -16.36 17.31 -5.97
CA VAL A 301 -16.15 18.26 -7.05
C VAL A 301 -17.44 18.68 -7.71
N GLY A 302 -18.64 18.25 -7.32
CA GLY A 302 -19.92 18.83 -7.78
C GLY A 302 -20.71 18.04 -8.82
N LEU A 303 -20.38 16.76 -9.07
CA LEU A 303 -21.28 15.89 -9.85
C LEU A 303 -22.54 15.60 -9.03
N SER A 304 -23.64 15.41 -9.73
CA SER A 304 -24.96 15.23 -9.15
C SER A 304 -25.79 14.27 -9.99
N THR A 305 -26.63 13.48 -9.34
CA THR A 305 -27.61 12.58 -9.97
C THR A 305 -28.71 13.32 -10.74
N ARG A 306 -28.78 14.65 -10.67
CA ARG A 306 -29.68 15.47 -11.48
C ARG A 306 -29.35 15.45 -12.97
N GLU A 307 -28.08 15.23 -13.31
CA GLU A 307 -27.60 15.17 -14.69
C GLU A 307 -27.36 13.70 -15.05
N PRO A 308 -28.06 13.14 -16.06
CA PRO A 308 -27.94 11.72 -16.39
C PRO A 308 -26.52 11.28 -16.77
N ASP A 309 -25.75 12.14 -17.44
CA ASP A 309 -24.38 11.87 -17.86
C ASP A 309 -23.36 11.87 -16.71
N HIS A 310 -23.77 12.24 -15.49
CA HIS A 310 -22.94 12.11 -14.30
C HIS A 310 -23.00 10.71 -13.68
N LEU A 311 -24.00 9.89 -14.02
CA LEU A 311 -24.21 8.59 -13.38
C LEU A 311 -22.99 7.66 -13.54
N LYS A 312 -22.29 7.74 -14.67
CA LYS A 312 -21.03 7.02 -14.94
C LYS A 312 -19.90 7.30 -13.95
N PHE A 313 -19.99 8.35 -13.14
CA PHE A 313 -18.99 8.71 -12.12
C PHE A 313 -19.52 8.52 -10.69
N LEU A 314 -20.83 8.26 -10.54
CA LEU A 314 -21.54 8.24 -9.26
C LEU A 314 -22.07 6.86 -8.88
N TYR A 315 -22.21 5.96 -9.85
CA TYR A 315 -22.73 4.62 -9.65
C TYR A 315 -21.72 3.57 -10.12
N GLU A 316 -21.16 2.82 -9.17
CA GLU A 316 -20.17 1.78 -9.40
C GLU A 316 -20.70 0.60 -10.24
N GLY A 317 -22.02 0.44 -10.33
CA GLY A 317 -22.68 -0.54 -11.21
C GLY A 317 -22.96 -0.06 -12.64
N HIS A 318 -22.60 1.19 -12.98
CA HIS A 318 -22.71 1.69 -14.36
C HIS A 318 -21.69 0.97 -15.26
N GLU A 319 -22.08 0.58 -16.47
CA GLU A 319 -21.22 -0.18 -17.40
C GLU A 319 -19.91 0.57 -17.73
N ASP A 320 -20.01 1.89 -17.92
CA ASP A 320 -18.85 2.78 -18.11
C ASP A 320 -18.35 3.47 -16.82
N PHE A 321 -18.52 2.84 -15.65
CA PHE A 321 -18.09 3.44 -14.39
C PHE A 321 -16.61 3.86 -14.45
N SER A 322 -16.37 5.16 -14.25
CA SER A 322 -15.06 5.78 -14.49
C SER A 322 -14.64 6.65 -13.32
N CYS A 323 -13.34 6.73 -13.07
CA CYS A 323 -12.77 7.70 -12.15
C CYS A 323 -12.54 9.04 -12.88
N LEU A 324 -12.88 10.17 -12.26
CA LEU A 324 -12.60 11.48 -12.85
C LEU A 324 -11.08 11.69 -12.98
N PRO A 325 -10.58 12.19 -14.12
CA PRO A 325 -9.14 12.36 -14.36
C PRO A 325 -8.40 13.13 -13.25
N THR A 326 -9.03 14.20 -12.73
CA THR A 326 -8.44 15.07 -11.70
C THR A 326 -8.35 14.41 -10.32
N PHE A 327 -8.95 13.24 -10.11
CA PHE A 327 -8.69 12.42 -8.92
C PHE A 327 -7.21 12.05 -8.82
N GLY A 328 -6.45 12.04 -9.92
CA GLY A 328 -5.02 11.79 -9.95
C GLY A 328 -4.18 12.77 -9.12
N VAL A 329 -4.76 13.91 -8.73
CA VAL A 329 -4.13 14.84 -7.77
C VAL A 329 -4.21 14.32 -6.33
N ILE A 330 -5.25 13.57 -5.96
CA ILE A 330 -5.51 13.13 -4.58
C ILE A 330 -4.39 12.23 -4.02
N PRO A 331 -3.97 11.13 -4.70
CA PRO A 331 -2.84 10.32 -4.22
C PRO A 331 -1.54 11.12 -4.12
N ALA A 332 -1.29 12.02 -5.07
CA ALA A 332 -0.11 12.86 -5.07
C ALA A 332 -0.14 13.89 -3.94
N GLN A 333 -1.31 14.48 -3.66
CA GLN A 333 -1.52 15.41 -2.55
C GLN A 333 -1.34 14.71 -1.21
N ALA A 334 -1.85 13.48 -1.05
CA ALA A 334 -1.60 12.68 0.15
C ALA A 334 -0.10 12.49 0.37
N SER A 335 0.67 12.19 -0.70
CA SER A 335 2.12 12.08 -0.59
C SER A 335 2.83 13.39 -0.25
N MET A 336 2.26 14.55 -0.60
CA MET A 336 2.79 15.87 -0.24
C MET A 336 2.50 16.23 1.23
N LEU A 337 1.26 16.00 1.68
CA LEU A 337 0.79 16.35 3.02
C LEU A 337 1.30 15.36 4.08
N GLU A 338 1.14 14.06 3.86
CA GLU A 338 1.56 13.00 4.79
C GLU A 338 3.04 12.64 4.62
N GLY A 339 3.59 12.72 3.40
CA GLY A 339 5.01 12.51 3.13
C GLY A 339 5.90 13.68 3.55
N GLY A 340 5.31 14.75 4.10
CA GLY A 340 6.00 15.75 4.89
C GLY A 340 6.75 16.78 4.08
N LEU A 341 6.04 17.78 3.54
CA LEU A 341 6.66 19.03 3.10
C LEU A 341 7.49 19.69 4.22
N GLY A 342 7.03 19.57 5.48
CA GLY A 342 7.78 19.98 6.68
C GLY A 342 8.94 19.06 7.08
N SER A 343 9.18 17.97 6.33
CA SER A 343 10.29 17.04 6.55
C SER A 343 11.47 17.23 5.59
N LEU A 344 11.38 18.22 4.69
CA LEU A 344 12.48 18.61 3.80
C LEU A 344 13.61 19.24 4.63
N PRO A 345 14.83 18.67 4.63
CA PRO A 345 15.96 19.21 5.38
C PRO A 345 16.26 20.65 4.97
N GLY A 346 16.26 21.58 5.93
CA GLY A 346 16.56 23.00 5.69
C GLY A 346 15.37 23.89 5.35
N LEU A 347 14.15 23.36 5.25
CA LEU A 347 12.95 24.14 4.96
C LEU A 347 12.05 24.25 6.21
N ASN A 348 12.15 25.36 6.95
CA ASN A 348 11.26 25.66 8.08
C ASN A 348 10.32 26.82 7.69
N PHE A 349 9.02 26.57 7.62
CA PHE A 349 8.03 27.57 7.21
C PHE A 349 6.73 27.44 8.02
N ASP A 350 6.04 28.56 8.17
CA ASP A 350 4.73 28.64 8.82
C ASP A 350 3.64 28.07 7.89
N PRO A 351 2.95 26.98 8.26
CA PRO A 351 1.91 26.36 7.43
C PRO A 351 0.76 27.30 7.09
N THR A 352 0.50 28.34 7.90
CA THR A 352 -0.55 29.34 7.63
C THR A 352 -0.22 30.25 6.45
N LYS A 353 1.06 30.30 6.04
CA LYS A 353 1.56 31.11 4.92
C LYS A 353 1.82 30.30 3.64
N LEU A 354 1.54 29.00 3.66
CA LEU A 354 1.69 28.12 2.52
C LEU A 354 0.46 28.24 1.60
N LEU A 355 0.64 28.79 0.41
CA LEU A 355 -0.38 28.86 -0.61
C LEU A 355 -0.08 27.86 -1.74
N HIS A 356 -1.12 27.21 -2.24
CA HIS A 356 -1.05 26.43 -3.46
C HIS A 356 -1.22 27.38 -4.65
N GLY A 357 -0.12 27.68 -5.37
CA GLY A 357 -0.09 28.70 -6.43
C GLY A 357 -0.45 28.16 -7.82
N GLU A 358 0.08 27.00 -8.19
CA GLU A 358 -0.20 26.36 -9.49
C GLU A 358 -0.28 24.83 -9.35
N GLN A 359 -1.09 24.21 -10.20
CA GLN A 359 -1.19 22.75 -10.31
C GLN A 359 -1.00 22.32 -11.77
N TYR A 360 -0.16 21.32 -11.98
CA TYR A 360 -0.13 20.52 -13.21
C TYR A 360 -0.46 19.06 -12.91
N LEU A 361 -1.22 18.42 -13.79
CA LEU A 361 -1.49 16.99 -13.78
C LEU A 361 -1.40 16.48 -15.21
N GLU A 362 -0.68 15.38 -15.43
CA GLU A 362 -0.67 14.61 -16.67
C GLU A 362 -0.99 13.15 -16.39
N LEU A 363 -1.91 12.59 -17.16
CA LEU A 363 -2.27 11.18 -17.14
C LEU A 363 -1.60 10.48 -18.32
N TYR A 364 -0.84 9.43 -18.01
CA TYR A 364 -0.30 8.51 -19.02
C TYR A 364 -1.27 7.38 -19.34
N LYS A 365 -2.17 7.08 -18.39
CA LYS A 365 -3.27 6.11 -18.52
C LYS A 365 -4.48 6.61 -17.74
N PRO A 366 -5.72 6.24 -18.12
CA PRO A 366 -6.88 6.44 -17.28
C PRO A 366 -6.68 5.83 -15.89
N LEU A 367 -7.17 6.52 -14.86
CA LEU A 367 -7.08 6.03 -13.48
C LEU A 367 -7.98 4.79 -13.30
N PRO A 368 -7.49 3.73 -12.64
CA PRO A 368 -8.36 2.61 -12.31
C PRO A 368 -9.45 3.06 -11.32
N THR A 369 -10.55 2.32 -11.24
CA THR A 369 -11.68 2.63 -10.33
C THR A 369 -11.47 2.11 -8.91
N SER A 370 -10.41 1.34 -8.68
CA SER A 370 -9.91 0.90 -7.38
C SER A 370 -8.47 0.44 -7.50
N GLY A 371 -7.78 0.31 -6.37
CA GLY A 371 -6.46 -0.29 -6.32
C GLY A 371 -5.51 0.48 -5.41
N THR A 372 -4.24 0.09 -5.50
CA THR A 372 -3.17 0.69 -4.71
C THR A 372 -2.20 1.40 -5.63
N LEU A 373 -1.97 2.67 -5.37
CA LEU A 373 -1.04 3.52 -6.08
C LEU A 373 0.19 3.80 -5.21
N THR A 374 1.34 3.95 -5.85
CA THR A 374 2.57 4.36 -5.20
C THR A 374 3.02 5.69 -5.78
N SER A 375 3.12 6.73 -4.96
CA SER A 375 3.62 8.05 -5.37
C SER A 375 5.06 8.24 -4.91
N LYS A 376 5.88 8.85 -5.77
CA LYS A 376 7.27 9.24 -5.49
C LYS A 376 7.39 10.73 -5.69
N ALA A 377 7.64 11.47 -4.61
CA ALA A 377 7.80 12.92 -4.64
C ALA A 377 9.28 13.33 -4.72
N SER A 378 9.57 14.40 -5.45
CA SER A 378 10.90 15.02 -5.56
C SER A 378 10.77 16.55 -5.65
N VAL A 379 11.68 17.29 -5.01
CA VAL A 379 11.79 18.74 -5.21
C VAL A 379 12.45 18.98 -6.55
N ALA A 380 11.70 19.53 -7.51
CA ALA A 380 12.20 19.87 -8.83
C ALA A 380 13.04 21.15 -8.79
N ASP A 381 12.58 22.16 -8.05
CA ASP A 381 13.27 23.44 -7.92
C ASP A 381 12.78 24.24 -6.69
N ILE A 382 13.60 25.19 -6.24
CA ILE A 382 13.26 26.20 -5.22
C ILE A 382 13.71 27.57 -5.73
N LEU A 383 12.73 28.45 -5.98
CA LEU A 383 12.94 29.76 -6.58
C LEU A 383 12.65 30.86 -5.57
N ASP A 384 13.61 31.77 -5.39
CA ASP A 384 13.37 33.02 -4.66
C ASP A 384 12.61 34.02 -5.55
N LYS A 385 11.46 34.50 -5.07
CA LYS A 385 10.62 35.52 -5.74
C LYS A 385 10.72 36.88 -5.05
N GLY A 386 11.72 37.07 -4.20
CA GLY A 386 12.03 38.29 -3.45
C GLY A 386 11.11 38.46 -2.25
N SER A 387 9.82 38.50 -2.50
CA SER A 387 8.79 38.67 -1.47
C SER A 387 8.30 37.32 -0.89
N GLY A 388 8.84 36.21 -1.38
CA GLY A 388 8.49 34.87 -0.97
C GLY A 388 9.27 33.79 -1.72
N ALA A 389 9.12 32.53 -1.33
CA ALA A 389 9.75 31.39 -2.01
C ALA A 389 8.70 30.57 -2.77
N LEU A 390 9.10 30.06 -3.93
CA LEU A 390 8.32 29.15 -4.76
C LEU A 390 8.99 27.78 -4.80
N ILE A 391 8.30 26.76 -4.34
CA ILE A 391 8.80 25.37 -4.34
C ILE A 391 8.04 24.59 -5.41
N LEU A 392 8.78 23.96 -6.31
CA LEU A 392 8.24 23.07 -7.33
C LEU A 392 8.43 21.62 -6.89
N LEU A 393 7.33 20.90 -6.71
CA LEU A 393 7.34 19.49 -6.30
C LEU A 393 6.78 18.63 -7.41
N ASP A 394 7.62 17.74 -7.91
CA ASP A 394 7.27 16.73 -8.89
C ASP A 394 6.87 15.43 -8.18
N ILE A 395 5.73 14.85 -8.56
CA ILE A 395 5.21 13.62 -7.96
C ILE A 395 4.78 12.65 -9.06
N HIS A 396 5.47 11.52 -9.14
CA HIS A 396 5.18 10.44 -10.08
C HIS A 396 4.40 9.33 -9.39
N THR A 397 3.24 8.95 -9.92
CA THR A 397 2.36 7.95 -9.32
C THR A 397 2.23 6.72 -10.20
N TYR A 398 2.43 5.55 -9.60
CA TYR A 398 2.53 4.26 -10.26
C TYR A 398 1.42 3.31 -9.80
N SER A 399 0.91 2.47 -10.70
CA SER A 399 0.06 1.31 -10.42
C SER A 399 0.74 0.07 -10.99
N ASN A 400 0.91 -1.00 -10.20
CA ASN A 400 1.58 -2.23 -10.64
C ASN A 400 2.91 -2.00 -11.40
N HIS A 401 3.72 -1.05 -10.91
CA HIS A 401 5.00 -0.61 -11.50
C HIS A 401 4.91 0.21 -12.81
N GLU A 402 3.71 0.46 -13.34
CA GLU A 402 3.51 1.34 -14.49
C GLU A 402 3.20 2.77 -14.05
N LEU A 403 3.77 3.77 -14.74
CA LEU A 403 3.48 5.17 -14.49
C LEU A 403 2.05 5.50 -14.97
N VAL A 404 1.21 5.99 -14.06
CA VAL A 404 -0.19 6.32 -14.35
C VAL A 404 -0.39 7.82 -14.46
N CYS A 405 0.18 8.60 -13.53
CA CYS A 405 0.10 10.06 -13.59
C CYS A 405 1.34 10.75 -13.02
N TYR A 406 1.57 11.96 -13.51
CA TYR A 406 2.56 12.90 -13.02
C TYR A 406 1.86 14.17 -12.54
N ASN A 407 2.25 14.67 -11.38
CA ASN A 407 1.77 15.92 -10.82
C ASN A 407 2.94 16.85 -10.57
N GLN A 408 2.74 18.14 -10.81
CA GLN A 408 3.64 19.18 -10.31
C GLN A 408 2.85 20.19 -9.48
N PHE A 409 3.20 20.28 -8.19
CA PHE A 409 2.65 21.25 -7.26
C PHE A 409 3.60 22.45 -7.20
N SER A 410 3.04 23.65 -7.35
CA SER A 410 3.76 24.91 -7.19
C SER A 410 3.28 25.59 -5.91
N LEU A 411 4.10 25.54 -4.88
CA LEU A 411 3.77 26.06 -3.55
C LEU A 411 4.44 27.40 -3.36
N PHE A 412 3.65 28.41 -3.01
CA PHE A 412 4.10 29.79 -2.85
C PHE A 412 3.98 30.23 -1.39
N ILE A 413 5.04 30.85 -0.88
CA ILE A 413 5.07 31.51 0.42
C ILE A 413 4.94 33.03 0.18
N VAL A 414 4.04 33.72 0.90
CA VAL A 414 3.42 34.99 0.44
C VAL A 414 4.32 36.24 0.39
N GLY A 415 4.25 36.97 -0.76
CA GLY A 415 4.58 38.41 -0.93
C GLY A 415 4.44 39.11 -2.33
N ALA A 416 3.77 38.51 -3.33
CA ALA A 416 3.10 39.15 -4.52
C ALA A 416 3.85 39.60 -5.81
N GLY A 417 3.15 39.45 -6.96
CA GLY A 417 3.45 40.01 -8.30
C GLY A 417 2.24 39.95 -9.29
N GLY A 418 2.26 40.76 -10.37
CA GLY A 418 1.20 40.89 -11.39
C GLY A 418 1.72 41.19 -12.81
N PHE A 419 1.12 40.61 -13.85
CA PHE A 419 1.48 40.85 -15.25
C PHE A 419 0.29 40.66 -16.21
N GLY A 420 -0.06 41.73 -16.91
CA GLY A 420 -1.20 41.81 -17.82
C GLY A 420 -0.97 41.12 -19.17
N GLY A 421 -2.00 40.41 -19.65
CA GLY A 421 -2.08 39.81 -21.00
C GLY A 421 -3.40 40.13 -21.71
N LYS A 422 -3.40 40.06 -23.05
CA LYS A 422 -4.47 40.53 -23.96
C LYS A 422 -5.66 39.56 -24.09
N ARG A 423 -6.78 40.14 -24.55
CA ARG A 423 -8.17 39.69 -24.36
C ARG A 423 -8.86 39.28 -25.68
N SER A 424 -9.29 38.01 -25.73
CA SER A 424 -10.40 37.40 -26.50
C SER A 424 -10.16 36.74 -27.88
N SER A 425 -10.75 35.54 -28.00
CA SER A 425 -11.30 34.85 -29.19
C SER A 425 -12.64 34.17 -28.77
N GLU A 426 -13.34 33.50 -29.69
CA GLU A 426 -14.68 32.89 -29.46
C GLU A 426 -14.71 31.89 -28.29
N ARG A 427 -15.72 32.02 -27.42
CA ARG A 427 -15.73 31.38 -26.09
C ARG A 427 -16.95 30.50 -25.85
N ALA A 428 -16.74 29.31 -25.31
CA ALA A 428 -17.78 28.56 -24.61
C ALA A 428 -17.82 28.99 -23.13
N VAL A 429 -19.01 29.06 -22.53
CA VAL A 429 -19.21 29.49 -21.15
C VAL A 429 -20.07 28.46 -20.41
N VAL A 430 -19.54 27.88 -19.34
CA VAL A 430 -20.27 26.94 -18.46
C VAL A 430 -20.32 27.54 -17.05
N LEU A 431 -21.44 27.35 -16.34
CA LEU A 431 -21.70 27.92 -15.01
C LEU A 431 -22.20 26.85 -14.05
N ASP A 432 -21.56 26.72 -12.89
CA ASP A 432 -22.01 25.87 -11.78
C ASP A 432 -22.21 26.71 -10.50
N VAL A 433 -23.36 26.53 -9.82
CA VAL A 433 -23.62 27.11 -8.50
C VAL A 433 -23.11 26.14 -7.43
N LEU A 434 -22.20 26.60 -6.57
CA LEU A 434 -21.60 25.75 -5.55
C LEU A 434 -22.53 25.61 -4.33
N CYS A 435 -22.59 24.42 -3.74
CA CYS A 435 -23.25 24.22 -2.46
C CYS A 435 -22.43 24.85 -1.31
N CYS A 436 -23.09 25.42 -0.30
CA CYS A 436 -22.43 25.98 0.89
C CYS A 436 -21.60 24.93 1.66
N SER A 437 -21.96 23.65 1.59
CA SER A 437 -21.26 22.54 2.26
C SER A 437 -20.14 21.91 1.42
N LEU A 438 -19.85 22.44 0.23
CA LEU A 438 -18.96 21.78 -0.74
C LEU A 438 -17.51 21.64 -0.24
N ALA A 439 -16.98 22.62 0.48
CA ALA A 439 -15.64 22.51 1.09
C ALA A 439 -15.59 21.40 2.16
N ALA A 440 -16.68 21.23 2.93
CA ALA A 440 -16.81 20.18 3.94
C ALA A 440 -16.90 18.77 3.32
N LEU A 441 -17.45 18.65 2.11
CA LEU A 441 -17.48 17.40 1.36
C LEU A 441 -16.14 17.11 0.67
N TYR A 442 -15.57 18.09 -0.03
CA TYR A 442 -14.33 17.92 -0.80
C TYR A 442 -13.16 17.50 0.09
N ARG A 443 -13.02 18.09 1.29
CA ARG A 443 -11.94 17.75 2.24
C ARG A 443 -11.89 16.27 2.64
N LEU A 444 -13.02 15.54 2.55
CA LEU A 444 -13.06 14.10 2.82
C LEU A 444 -12.25 13.29 1.78
N SER A 445 -11.84 13.92 0.68
CA SER A 445 -10.92 13.33 -0.30
C SER A 445 -9.44 13.42 0.12
N GLY A 446 -9.09 14.12 1.21
CA GLY A 446 -7.74 14.07 1.79
C GLY A 446 -7.11 15.41 2.21
N ASP A 447 -7.68 16.56 1.81
CA ASP A 447 -7.17 17.88 2.20
C ASP A 447 -7.89 18.42 3.44
N TRP A 448 -7.35 18.10 4.60
CA TRP A 448 -7.93 18.41 5.92
C TRP A 448 -7.59 19.82 6.43
N ASN A 449 -6.91 20.67 5.64
CA ASN A 449 -6.44 21.98 6.09
C ASN A 449 -7.59 22.79 6.74
N PRO A 450 -7.45 23.24 8.00
CA PRO A 450 -8.50 23.97 8.72
C PRO A 450 -8.95 25.26 8.02
N LEU A 451 -8.12 25.84 7.15
CA LEU A 451 -8.44 27.00 6.30
C LEU A 451 -9.77 26.87 5.55
N HIS A 452 -10.20 25.65 5.27
CA HIS A 452 -11.40 25.35 4.47
C HIS A 452 -12.66 25.05 5.30
N ILE A 453 -12.57 25.06 6.64
CA ILE A 453 -13.72 24.71 7.48
C ILE A 453 -13.81 25.49 8.81
N ASP A 454 -12.68 25.88 9.40
CA ASP A 454 -12.64 26.59 10.67
C ASP A 454 -12.56 28.11 10.44
N PRO A 455 -13.58 28.89 10.83
CA PRO A 455 -13.57 30.35 10.70
C PRO A 455 -12.41 31.04 11.43
N ASN A 456 -11.99 30.53 12.58
CA ASN A 456 -10.91 31.14 13.36
C ASN A 456 -9.56 30.95 12.65
N PHE A 457 -9.32 29.75 12.12
CA PHE A 457 -8.11 29.46 11.36
C PHE A 457 -8.06 30.22 10.02
N ALA A 458 -9.21 30.34 9.33
CA ALA A 458 -9.30 31.14 8.11
C ALA A 458 -8.97 32.62 8.35
N ALA A 459 -9.40 33.17 9.49
CA ALA A 459 -9.08 34.54 9.89
C ALA A 459 -7.57 34.75 10.12
N LEU A 460 -6.86 33.77 10.71
CA LEU A 460 -5.41 33.81 10.87
C LEU A 460 -4.67 33.87 9.52
N GLY A 461 -5.21 33.19 8.50
CA GLY A 461 -4.71 33.24 7.12
C GLY A 461 -5.11 34.51 6.34
N GLY A 462 -5.80 35.47 6.97
CA GLY A 462 -6.22 36.72 6.35
C GLY A 462 -7.54 36.65 5.57
N PHE A 463 -8.33 35.58 5.72
CA PHE A 463 -9.62 35.43 5.06
C PHE A 463 -10.79 35.73 6.00
N LYS A 464 -11.82 36.39 5.50
CA LYS A 464 -13.01 36.75 6.30
C LYS A 464 -13.87 35.54 6.70
N SER A 465 -13.72 34.42 5.99
CA SER A 465 -14.47 33.19 6.14
C SER A 465 -13.69 32.03 5.50
N PRO A 466 -14.01 30.76 5.84
CA PRO A 466 -13.41 29.63 5.17
C PRO A 466 -13.59 29.69 3.64
N ILE A 467 -12.52 29.39 2.92
CA ILE A 467 -12.49 29.41 1.45
C ILE A 467 -12.62 27.98 0.89
N LEU A 468 -13.14 27.85 -0.32
CA LEU A 468 -13.12 26.58 -1.05
C LEU A 468 -11.69 26.20 -1.43
N HIS A 469 -11.37 24.91 -1.42
CA HIS A 469 -10.10 24.40 -1.93
C HIS A 469 -9.88 24.81 -3.39
N GLY A 470 -8.68 25.30 -3.73
CA GLY A 470 -8.31 25.60 -5.12
C GLY A 470 -8.46 24.36 -6.01
N LEU A 471 -8.03 23.20 -5.51
CA LEU A 471 -8.17 21.91 -6.20
C LEU A 471 -9.62 21.46 -6.41
N CYS A 472 -10.56 21.94 -5.59
CA CYS A 472 -11.99 21.74 -5.85
C CYS A 472 -12.42 22.58 -7.07
N SER A 473 -12.09 23.88 -7.11
CA SER A 473 -12.36 24.73 -8.28
C SER A 473 -11.71 24.21 -9.57
N PHE A 474 -10.52 23.63 -9.45
CA PHE A 474 -9.83 22.90 -10.52
C PHE A 474 -10.62 21.68 -11.02
N GLY A 475 -11.18 20.88 -10.12
CA GLY A 475 -12.05 19.75 -10.46
C GLY A 475 -13.32 20.18 -11.20
N PHE A 476 -13.96 21.28 -10.80
CA PHE A 476 -15.09 21.88 -11.51
C PHE A 476 -14.71 22.24 -12.95
N ALA A 477 -13.62 23.00 -13.13
CA ALA A 477 -13.17 23.43 -14.45
C ALA A 477 -12.82 22.25 -15.36
N ALA A 478 -12.15 21.23 -14.82
CA ALA A 478 -11.79 20.04 -15.57
C ALA A 478 -13.02 19.25 -16.03
N ARG A 479 -14.03 19.11 -15.16
CA ARG A 479 -15.33 18.55 -15.55
C ARG A 479 -15.96 19.33 -16.70
N HIS A 480 -15.98 20.67 -16.63
CA HIS A 480 -16.64 21.48 -17.65
C HIS A 480 -16.02 21.26 -19.03
N VAL A 481 -14.68 21.21 -19.09
CA VAL A 481 -13.96 20.91 -20.33
C VAL A 481 -14.19 19.46 -20.78
N LEU A 482 -14.15 18.49 -19.87
CA LEU A 482 -14.36 17.07 -20.18
C LEU A 482 -15.75 16.83 -20.77
N ARG A 483 -16.79 17.43 -20.16
CA ARG A 483 -18.17 17.37 -20.65
C ARG A 483 -18.30 18.03 -22.01
N GLN A 484 -17.74 19.23 -22.18
CA GLN A 484 -17.94 20.06 -23.37
C GLN A 484 -17.14 19.61 -24.60
N TYR A 485 -15.93 19.08 -24.41
CA TYR A 485 -14.98 18.82 -25.51
C TYR A 485 -14.50 17.36 -25.60
N ALA A 486 -14.81 16.55 -24.60
CA ALA A 486 -14.46 15.13 -24.56
C ALA A 486 -15.66 14.21 -24.36
N ASP A 487 -16.90 14.71 -24.38
CA ASP A 487 -18.12 13.91 -24.21
C ASP A 487 -18.10 13.05 -22.92
N ASN A 488 -17.49 13.58 -21.86
CA ASN A 488 -17.20 12.87 -20.61
C ASN A 488 -16.32 11.60 -20.77
N ASP A 489 -15.67 11.38 -21.90
CA ASP A 489 -14.71 10.30 -22.11
C ASP A 489 -13.38 10.58 -21.40
N VAL A 490 -13.16 9.88 -20.30
CA VAL A 490 -11.96 10.03 -19.46
C VAL A 490 -10.68 9.61 -20.18
N SER A 491 -10.77 8.74 -21.19
CA SER A 491 -9.61 8.28 -21.96
C SER A 491 -9.03 9.38 -22.85
N ARG A 492 -9.81 10.42 -23.14
CA ARG A 492 -9.37 11.57 -23.93
C ARG A 492 -8.66 12.63 -23.09
N PHE A 493 -8.72 12.57 -21.77
CA PHE A 493 -8.03 13.53 -20.92
C PHE A 493 -6.53 13.20 -20.87
N LYS A 494 -5.68 14.13 -21.31
CA LYS A 494 -4.22 13.96 -21.27
C LYS A 494 -3.61 14.72 -20.10
N SER A 495 -3.77 16.04 -20.06
CA SER A 495 -3.16 16.87 -19.02
C SER A 495 -3.96 18.13 -18.73
N ILE A 496 -3.68 18.76 -17.59
CA ILE A 496 -4.26 20.03 -17.16
C ILE A 496 -3.20 20.86 -16.45
N LYS A 497 -3.17 22.16 -16.74
CA LYS A 497 -2.38 23.16 -16.01
C LYS A 497 -3.30 24.28 -15.57
N VAL A 498 -3.16 24.73 -14.32
CA VAL A 498 -3.83 25.94 -13.81
C VAL A 498 -2.91 26.78 -12.94
N ARG A 499 -3.20 28.08 -12.87
CA ARG A 499 -2.74 28.97 -11.80
C ARG A 499 -3.93 29.44 -10.96
N PHE A 500 -3.81 29.32 -9.64
CA PHE A 500 -4.77 29.85 -8.67
C PHE A 500 -4.50 31.34 -8.45
N VAL A 501 -5.53 32.18 -8.58
CA VAL A 501 -5.37 33.64 -8.59
C VAL A 501 -6.05 34.30 -7.39
N LYS A 502 -7.31 33.92 -7.12
CA LYS A 502 -8.12 34.46 -6.02
C LYS A 502 -8.94 33.34 -5.38
N PRO A 503 -9.29 33.48 -4.09
CA PRO A 503 -10.12 32.49 -3.40
C PRO A 503 -11.55 32.48 -3.95
N VAL A 504 -12.18 31.30 -3.86
CA VAL A 504 -13.62 31.11 -4.06
C VAL A 504 -14.25 30.87 -2.69
N LEU A 505 -15.39 31.49 -2.40
CA LEU A 505 -16.15 31.20 -1.19
C LEU A 505 -17.18 30.09 -1.46
N PRO A 506 -17.37 29.12 -0.54
CA PRO A 506 -18.46 28.16 -0.64
C PRO A 506 -19.82 28.87 -0.83
N GLY A 507 -20.63 28.41 -1.78
CA GLY A 507 -21.91 29.04 -2.14
C GLY A 507 -21.86 29.99 -3.36
N GLN A 508 -20.68 30.47 -3.76
CA GLN A 508 -20.53 31.28 -4.99
C GLN A 508 -20.68 30.43 -6.25
N ALA A 509 -20.90 31.03 -7.41
CA ALA A 509 -20.95 30.30 -8.67
C ALA A 509 -19.64 30.43 -9.46
N ILE A 510 -19.09 29.30 -9.93
CA ILE A 510 -17.91 29.28 -10.80
C ILE A 510 -18.35 29.27 -12.25
N GLN A 511 -17.88 30.26 -13.01
CA GLN A 511 -18.04 30.35 -14.46
C GLN A 511 -16.72 29.96 -15.14
N THR A 512 -16.74 28.95 -16.01
CA THR A 512 -15.59 28.53 -16.81
C THR A 512 -15.74 29.01 -18.24
N LEU A 513 -14.79 29.84 -18.68
CA LEU A 513 -14.65 30.35 -20.04
C LEU A 513 -13.63 29.47 -20.76
N MET A 514 -13.96 28.96 -21.95
CA MET A 514 -13.12 27.98 -22.66
C MET A 514 -12.88 28.40 -24.12
N TRP A 515 -11.66 28.17 -24.59
CA TRP A 515 -11.20 28.43 -25.96
C TRP A 515 -10.48 27.20 -26.50
N LYS A 516 -10.90 26.70 -27.67
CA LYS A 516 -10.33 25.50 -28.28
C LYS A 516 -9.26 25.86 -29.30
N GLU A 517 -8.05 25.34 -29.13
CA GLU A 517 -6.92 25.44 -30.05
C GLU A 517 -6.38 24.04 -30.36
N GLY A 518 -6.86 23.45 -31.46
CA GLY A 518 -6.56 22.06 -31.80
C GLY A 518 -7.04 21.08 -30.72
N ASN A 519 -6.09 20.38 -30.10
CA ASN A 519 -6.32 19.45 -28.99
C ASN A 519 -6.21 20.10 -27.61
N ARG A 520 -5.77 21.36 -27.54
CA ARG A 520 -5.65 22.11 -26.29
C ARG A 520 -6.88 22.97 -26.08
N ILE A 521 -7.51 22.85 -24.92
CA ILE A 521 -8.61 23.70 -24.48
C ILE A 521 -8.06 24.67 -23.45
N HIS A 522 -7.83 25.91 -23.83
CA HIS A 522 -7.52 26.99 -22.90
C HIS A 522 -8.76 27.34 -22.09
N PHE A 523 -8.59 27.67 -20.82
CA PHE A 523 -9.72 28.11 -20.00
C PHE A 523 -9.35 29.13 -18.91
N GLU A 524 -10.36 29.84 -18.42
CA GLU A 524 -10.28 30.78 -17.31
C GLU A 524 -11.53 30.58 -16.44
N CYS A 525 -11.39 30.59 -15.11
CA CYS A 525 -12.54 30.52 -14.21
C CYS A 525 -12.75 31.83 -13.47
N LYS A 526 -14.01 32.25 -13.34
CA LYS A 526 -14.44 33.44 -12.60
C LYS A 526 -15.50 33.10 -11.57
N VAL A 527 -15.54 33.86 -10.50
CA VAL A 527 -16.71 33.93 -9.62
C VAL A 527 -17.76 34.80 -10.30
N LYS A 528 -18.94 34.25 -10.61
CA LYS A 528 -19.99 34.96 -11.36
C LYS A 528 -20.42 36.24 -10.66
N GLU A 529 -20.57 36.19 -9.34
CA GLU A 529 -21.10 37.27 -8.52
C GLU A 529 -20.17 38.50 -8.48
N THR A 530 -18.86 38.28 -8.59
CA THR A 530 -17.85 39.34 -8.43
C THR A 530 -17.06 39.64 -9.70
N GLY A 531 -17.15 38.77 -10.71
CA GLY A 531 -16.32 38.81 -11.91
C GLY A 531 -14.84 38.50 -11.65
N ALA A 532 -14.46 38.14 -10.41
CA ALA A 532 -13.08 37.88 -10.03
C ALA A 532 -12.56 36.61 -10.71
N VAL A 533 -11.42 36.71 -11.39
CA VAL A 533 -10.71 35.55 -11.94
C VAL A 533 -10.10 34.76 -10.80
N VAL A 534 -10.41 33.46 -10.74
CA VAL A 534 -9.94 32.53 -9.70
C VAL A 534 -8.98 31.47 -10.25
N LEU A 535 -9.15 31.06 -11.51
CA LEU A 535 -8.18 30.25 -12.26
C LEU A 535 -7.78 31.00 -13.53
N ALA A 536 -6.48 31.16 -13.76
CA ALA A 536 -5.94 31.83 -14.95
C ALA A 536 -4.81 31.03 -15.60
N GLY A 537 -4.45 31.42 -16.83
CA GLY A 537 -3.35 30.80 -17.57
C GLY A 537 -3.52 29.29 -17.75
N ALA A 538 -4.77 28.82 -17.77
CA ALA A 538 -5.09 27.42 -17.65
C ALA A 538 -5.38 26.77 -19.01
N TYR A 539 -5.08 25.48 -19.12
CA TYR A 539 -5.41 24.68 -20.27
C TYR A 539 -5.59 23.20 -19.90
N ILE A 540 -6.33 22.48 -20.73
CA ILE A 540 -6.36 21.02 -20.77
C ILE A 540 -5.89 20.56 -22.14
N ASP A 541 -4.95 19.61 -22.19
CA ASP A 541 -4.70 18.85 -23.41
C ASP A 541 -5.60 17.63 -23.44
N LEU A 542 -6.24 17.42 -24.58
CA LEU A 542 -6.96 16.20 -24.88
C LEU A 542 -6.13 15.34 -25.84
N HIS A 543 -6.20 14.03 -25.67
CA HIS A 543 -5.85 13.15 -26.78
C HIS A 543 -6.76 13.47 -27.96
N THR A 544 -6.21 13.43 -29.18
CA THR A 544 -7.03 13.39 -30.40
C THR A 544 -8.12 12.36 -30.15
N ALA A 545 -9.38 12.76 -30.37
CA ALA A 545 -10.47 11.79 -30.38
C ALA A 545 -10.00 10.60 -31.20
N SER A 546 -9.99 9.41 -30.59
CA SER A 546 -9.92 8.16 -31.33
C SER A 546 -11.21 8.04 -32.12
N GLY A 547 -11.36 8.88 -33.15
CA GLY A 547 -12.14 8.58 -34.33
C GLY A 547 -11.48 7.48 -35.18
N GLY A 548 -10.66 6.63 -34.55
CA GLY A 548 -10.23 5.37 -35.12
C GLY A 548 -11.35 4.37 -34.89
N LEU A 549 -11.67 3.63 -35.94
CA LEU A 549 -12.58 2.51 -35.85
C LEU A 549 -11.98 1.49 -34.87
N GLN A 550 -12.79 0.78 -34.08
CA GLN A 550 -12.31 -0.29 -33.21
C GLN A 550 -11.53 -1.35 -34.01
N SER A 551 -11.97 -1.58 -35.25
CA SER A 551 -11.27 -2.38 -36.24
C SER A 551 -9.84 -1.92 -36.56
N ASP A 552 -9.48 -0.64 -36.38
CA ASP A 552 -8.11 -0.14 -36.62
C ASP A 552 -7.08 -0.86 -35.74
N LEU A 553 -7.45 -1.22 -34.51
CA LEU A 553 -6.58 -1.96 -33.59
C LEU A 553 -6.31 -3.38 -34.08
N VAL A 554 -7.34 -4.05 -34.59
CA VAL A 554 -7.26 -5.41 -35.14
C VAL A 554 -6.40 -5.40 -36.41
N PHE A 555 -6.62 -4.45 -37.31
CA PHE A 555 -5.79 -4.33 -38.52
C PHE A 555 -4.34 -3.99 -38.18
N ALA A 556 -4.07 -3.15 -37.18
CA ALA A 556 -2.71 -2.89 -36.73
C ALA A 556 -1.98 -4.15 -36.23
N GLU A 557 -2.69 -5.03 -35.53
CA GLU A 557 -2.17 -6.33 -35.06
C GLU A 557 -1.94 -7.30 -36.25
N ILE A 558 -2.89 -7.39 -37.19
CA ILE A 558 -2.72 -8.16 -38.43
C ILE A 558 -1.48 -7.69 -39.19
N GLY A 559 -1.27 -6.37 -39.29
CA GLY A 559 -0.12 -5.79 -39.95
C GLY A 559 1.22 -6.15 -39.29
N ARG A 560 1.27 -6.23 -37.95
CA ARG A 560 2.46 -6.71 -37.23
C ARG A 560 2.76 -8.17 -37.57
N ARG A 561 1.75 -9.04 -37.54
CA ARG A 561 1.93 -10.47 -37.82
C ARG A 561 2.33 -10.77 -39.25
N ILE A 562 1.87 -9.98 -40.22
CA ILE A 562 2.31 -10.10 -41.61
C ILE A 562 3.80 -9.77 -41.75
N LYS A 563 4.33 -8.83 -40.96
CA LYS A 563 5.79 -8.57 -40.96
C LYS A 563 6.59 -9.77 -40.45
N ASP A 564 6.06 -10.48 -39.45
CA ASP A 564 6.77 -11.59 -38.80
C ASP A 564 6.64 -12.93 -39.56
N LEU A 565 5.44 -13.23 -40.08
CA LEU A 565 5.06 -14.53 -40.64
C LEU A 565 4.64 -14.48 -42.11
N GLY A 566 4.71 -13.32 -42.75
CA GLY A 566 4.05 -13.08 -44.02
C GLY A 566 4.50 -13.98 -45.18
N GLY A 567 5.78 -14.39 -45.23
CA GLY A 567 6.26 -15.34 -46.25
C GLY A 567 5.60 -16.74 -46.17
N GLU A 568 5.24 -17.20 -44.97
CA GLU A 568 4.49 -18.45 -44.78
C GLU A 568 3.01 -18.27 -45.12
N LEU A 569 2.44 -17.14 -44.70
CA LEU A 569 1.04 -16.80 -44.96
C LEU A 569 0.76 -16.65 -46.45
N VAL A 570 1.66 -16.02 -47.22
CA VAL A 570 1.55 -15.88 -48.68
C VAL A 570 1.50 -17.25 -49.37
N LYS A 571 2.39 -18.19 -48.97
CA LYS A 571 2.42 -19.55 -49.53
C LYS A 571 1.12 -20.33 -49.27
N LYS A 572 0.51 -20.15 -48.11
CA LYS A 572 -0.73 -20.86 -47.73
C LYS A 572 -1.98 -20.25 -48.37
N VAL A 573 -2.03 -18.93 -48.53
CA VAL A 573 -3.26 -18.21 -48.91
C VAL A 573 -3.32 -17.88 -50.40
N ASN A 574 -2.27 -17.24 -50.92
CA ASN A 574 -2.15 -16.79 -52.30
C ASN A 574 -3.36 -15.95 -52.78
N ALA A 575 -3.75 -14.93 -52.00
CA ALA A 575 -4.90 -14.06 -52.31
C ALA A 575 -4.79 -12.66 -51.68
N ILE A 576 -5.52 -11.69 -52.23
CA ILE A 576 -5.62 -10.31 -51.74
C ILE A 576 -7.05 -10.02 -51.25
N PHE A 577 -7.18 -9.56 -50.00
CA PHE A 577 -8.48 -9.31 -49.34
C PHE A 577 -8.71 -7.83 -49.07
N GLY A 578 -9.76 -7.27 -49.63
CA GLY A 578 -10.26 -5.94 -49.31
C GLY A 578 -11.25 -5.94 -48.15
N TRP A 579 -11.26 -4.89 -47.36
CA TRP A 579 -12.18 -4.68 -46.25
C TRP A 579 -12.71 -3.26 -46.31
N GLU A 580 -14.03 -3.11 -46.29
CA GLU A 580 -14.77 -1.86 -46.20
C GLU A 580 -15.47 -1.82 -44.85
N ILE A 581 -14.89 -1.10 -43.89
CA ILE A 581 -15.48 -0.92 -42.56
C ILE A 581 -16.44 0.25 -42.61
N THR A 582 -17.67 0.04 -42.13
CA THR A 582 -18.73 1.05 -42.12
C THR A 582 -19.04 1.51 -40.69
N LYS A 583 -19.44 2.78 -40.54
CA LYS A 583 -19.94 3.34 -39.28
C LYS A 583 -21.10 4.27 -39.58
N GLY A 584 -22.24 4.07 -38.93
CA GLY A 584 -23.48 4.79 -39.26
C GLY A 584 -23.94 4.60 -40.71
N GLY A 585 -23.70 3.42 -41.30
CA GLY A 585 -24.13 3.07 -42.67
C GLY A 585 -23.26 3.63 -43.81
N LYS A 586 -22.19 4.38 -43.51
CA LYS A 586 -21.22 4.88 -44.50
C LYS A 586 -19.86 4.22 -44.32
N THR A 587 -19.12 4.02 -45.40
CA THR A 587 -17.74 3.52 -45.34
C THR A 587 -16.87 4.51 -44.57
N ALA A 588 -16.32 4.06 -43.44
CA ALA A 588 -15.50 4.83 -42.55
C ALA A 588 -14.00 4.51 -42.74
N ALA A 589 -13.65 3.30 -43.16
CA ALA A 589 -12.28 2.96 -43.58
C ALA A 589 -12.25 1.84 -44.62
N GLN A 590 -11.15 1.81 -45.37
CA GLN A 590 -10.81 0.72 -46.27
C GLN A 590 -9.45 0.15 -45.90
N TRP A 591 -9.35 -1.17 -45.93
CA TRP A 591 -8.12 -1.91 -45.66
C TRP A 591 -7.90 -2.97 -46.74
N THR A 592 -6.64 -3.25 -47.05
CA THR A 592 -6.28 -4.36 -47.95
C THR A 592 -5.19 -5.19 -47.31
N ILE A 593 -5.47 -6.49 -47.19
CA ILE A 593 -4.52 -7.51 -46.75
C ILE A 593 -4.02 -8.23 -48.00
N ASP A 594 -2.78 -7.97 -48.41
CA ASP A 594 -2.12 -8.68 -49.50
C ASP A 594 -1.36 -9.89 -48.93
N LEU A 595 -1.85 -11.09 -49.21
CA LEU A 595 -1.17 -12.37 -48.92
C LEU A 595 -0.90 -13.13 -50.22
N LYS A 596 -0.54 -12.39 -51.27
CA LYS A 596 -0.26 -12.92 -52.61
C LYS A 596 1.09 -12.47 -53.14
N THR A 597 1.49 -11.24 -52.81
CA THR A 597 2.72 -10.64 -53.33
C THR A 597 3.82 -10.58 -52.26
N GLY A 598 5.08 -10.80 -52.67
CA GLY A 598 6.24 -10.70 -51.79
C GLY A 598 6.12 -11.50 -50.49
N ASN A 599 6.38 -10.85 -49.36
CA ASN A 599 6.17 -11.38 -48.01
C ASN A 599 4.81 -10.95 -47.42
N GLY A 600 3.88 -10.46 -48.24
CA GLY A 600 2.60 -9.92 -47.81
C GLY A 600 2.69 -8.50 -47.25
N ALA A 601 1.56 -7.79 -47.27
CA ALA A 601 1.46 -6.41 -46.83
C ALA A 601 0.05 -6.06 -46.33
N LEU A 602 -0.02 -5.04 -45.47
CA LEU A 602 -1.27 -4.41 -45.08
C LEU A 602 -1.29 -2.95 -45.56
N HIS A 603 -2.37 -2.56 -46.23
CA HIS A 603 -2.58 -1.20 -46.72
C HIS A 603 -3.84 -0.59 -46.10
N LYS A 604 -3.76 0.67 -45.66
CA LYS A 604 -4.91 1.48 -45.21
C LYS A 604 -5.26 2.50 -46.29
N GLY A 605 -6.55 2.67 -46.59
CA GLY A 605 -7.07 3.60 -47.59
C GLY A 605 -7.39 2.94 -48.93
N LEU A 606 -7.63 3.78 -49.94
CA LEU A 606 -7.91 3.32 -51.31
C LEU A 606 -6.73 2.50 -51.85
N TYR A 607 -7.01 1.27 -52.25
CA TYR A 607 -6.03 0.35 -52.81
C TYR A 607 -6.15 0.35 -54.34
N ASN A 608 -5.05 0.63 -55.02
CA ASN A 608 -5.01 0.73 -56.50
C ASN A 608 -4.88 -0.62 -57.22
N GLY A 609 -4.70 -1.72 -56.48
CA GLY A 609 -4.65 -3.08 -57.04
C GLY A 609 -6.02 -3.77 -57.04
N LYS A 610 -6.11 -4.93 -57.71
CA LYS A 610 -7.34 -5.74 -57.74
C LYS A 610 -7.39 -6.66 -56.52
N THR A 611 -8.45 -6.57 -55.71
CA THR A 611 -8.74 -7.51 -54.63
C THR A 611 -9.39 -8.78 -55.19
N ASP A 612 -9.04 -9.94 -54.65
CA ASP A 612 -9.65 -11.23 -55.02
C ASP A 612 -11.00 -11.41 -54.30
N VAL A 613 -11.12 -10.87 -53.08
CA VAL A 613 -12.35 -10.84 -52.26
C VAL A 613 -12.42 -9.52 -51.51
N THR A 614 -13.61 -8.93 -51.39
CA THR A 614 -13.87 -7.75 -50.57
C THR A 614 -15.00 -8.00 -49.57
N PHE A 615 -14.77 -7.67 -48.31
CA PHE A 615 -15.76 -7.73 -47.23
C PHE A 615 -16.27 -6.33 -46.90
N THR A 616 -17.57 -6.20 -46.63
CA THR A 616 -18.18 -4.96 -46.11
C THR A 616 -18.93 -5.28 -44.82
N VAL A 617 -18.62 -4.58 -43.73
CA VAL A 617 -19.16 -4.85 -42.38
C VAL A 617 -19.14 -3.58 -41.53
N SER A 618 -20.00 -3.46 -40.52
CA SER A 618 -19.90 -2.35 -39.55
C SER A 618 -18.72 -2.54 -38.62
N ASP A 619 -18.21 -1.44 -38.05
CA ASP A 619 -17.14 -1.48 -37.07
C ASP A 619 -17.53 -2.34 -35.86
N GLU A 620 -18.79 -2.24 -35.40
CA GLU A 620 -19.29 -3.04 -34.29
C GLU A 620 -19.41 -4.54 -34.63
N ASP A 621 -20.04 -4.89 -35.76
CA ASP A 621 -20.21 -6.31 -36.16
C ASP A 621 -18.87 -6.96 -36.52
N PHE A 622 -17.89 -6.20 -37.03
CA PHE A 622 -16.53 -6.69 -37.28
C PHE A 622 -15.86 -7.12 -35.97
N MET A 623 -15.98 -6.31 -34.92
CA MET A 623 -15.41 -6.66 -33.62
C MET A 623 -16.07 -7.90 -33.04
N ASP A 624 -17.40 -8.01 -33.09
CA ASP A 624 -18.11 -9.20 -32.62
C ASP A 624 -17.71 -10.47 -33.38
N VAL A 625 -17.39 -10.36 -34.68
CA VAL A 625 -16.85 -11.47 -35.47
C VAL A 625 -15.44 -11.85 -35.00
N VAL A 626 -14.57 -10.87 -34.78
CA VAL A 626 -13.18 -11.10 -34.35
C VAL A 626 -13.11 -11.74 -32.96
N VAL A 627 -13.94 -11.30 -32.01
CA VAL A 627 -13.97 -11.87 -30.65
C VAL A 627 -14.84 -13.14 -30.54
N GLY A 628 -15.40 -13.62 -31.65
CA GLY A 628 -16.18 -14.86 -31.71
C GLY A 628 -17.60 -14.78 -31.16
N LYS A 629 -18.10 -13.58 -30.83
CA LYS A 629 -19.49 -13.36 -30.39
C LYS A 629 -20.49 -13.51 -31.55
N LEU A 630 -20.09 -13.14 -32.76
CA LEU A 630 -20.89 -13.26 -33.97
C LEU A 630 -20.24 -14.24 -34.94
N ASN A 631 -20.96 -15.29 -35.30
CA ASN A 631 -20.48 -16.25 -36.29
C ASN A 631 -20.47 -15.61 -37.70
N PRO A 632 -19.34 -15.67 -38.46
CA PRO A 632 -19.23 -15.06 -39.79
C PRO A 632 -20.29 -15.51 -40.80
N GLN A 633 -20.67 -16.79 -40.80
CA GLN A 633 -21.68 -17.33 -41.70
C GLN A 633 -23.07 -16.78 -41.36
N LYS A 634 -23.40 -16.70 -40.06
CA LYS A 634 -24.64 -16.07 -39.60
C LYS A 634 -24.69 -14.58 -39.94
N ALA A 635 -23.58 -13.86 -39.78
CA ALA A 635 -23.47 -12.46 -40.16
C ALA A 635 -23.71 -12.25 -41.66
N PHE A 636 -23.23 -13.17 -42.50
CA PHE A 636 -23.46 -13.14 -43.94
C PHE A 636 -24.93 -13.34 -44.30
N PHE A 637 -25.57 -14.39 -43.78
CA PHE A 637 -27.00 -14.65 -44.04
C PHE A 637 -27.93 -13.58 -43.47
N ALA A 638 -27.54 -12.91 -42.38
CA ALA A 638 -28.26 -11.77 -41.80
C ALA A 638 -28.03 -10.45 -42.53
N GLY A 639 -27.17 -10.41 -43.57
CA GLY A 639 -26.85 -9.20 -44.33
C GLY A 639 -25.93 -8.20 -43.62
N LYS A 640 -25.40 -8.56 -42.45
CA LYS A 640 -24.46 -7.76 -41.63
C LYS A 640 -23.03 -7.79 -42.16
N LEU A 641 -22.63 -8.92 -42.75
CA LEU A 641 -21.36 -9.09 -43.47
C LEU A 641 -21.66 -9.31 -44.95
N LYS A 642 -21.19 -8.43 -45.82
CA LYS A 642 -21.34 -8.60 -47.28
C LYS A 642 -20.01 -9.03 -47.87
N VAL A 643 -20.04 -9.96 -48.80
CA VAL A 643 -18.83 -10.48 -49.48
C VAL A 643 -18.99 -10.35 -50.98
N ARG A 644 -17.98 -9.78 -51.65
CA ARG A 644 -17.91 -9.65 -53.12
C ARG A 644 -16.60 -10.25 -53.63
N GLY A 645 -16.61 -10.83 -54.83
CA GLY A 645 -15.44 -11.51 -55.41
C GLY A 645 -15.47 -13.04 -55.23
N ASN A 646 -14.31 -13.67 -55.15
CA ASN A 646 -14.20 -15.14 -55.07
C ASN A 646 -14.47 -15.66 -53.65
N ILE A 647 -15.74 -15.94 -53.35
CA ILE A 647 -16.23 -16.34 -52.02
C ILE A 647 -15.47 -17.55 -51.44
N MET A 648 -14.98 -18.49 -52.27
CA MET A 648 -14.22 -19.65 -51.78
C MET A 648 -12.90 -19.26 -51.11
N LEU A 649 -12.30 -18.13 -51.49
CA LEU A 649 -11.09 -17.62 -50.85
C LEU A 649 -11.38 -17.02 -49.47
N SER A 650 -12.63 -16.66 -49.15
CA SER A 650 -12.99 -16.15 -47.82
C SER A 650 -12.82 -17.19 -46.71
N GLN A 651 -13.04 -18.47 -47.02
CA GLN A 651 -12.87 -19.60 -46.09
C GLN A 651 -11.40 -19.85 -45.71
N LYS A 652 -10.46 -19.54 -46.63
CA LYS A 652 -9.02 -19.62 -46.34
C LYS A 652 -8.58 -18.57 -45.33
N LEU A 653 -9.16 -17.37 -45.39
CA LEU A 653 -8.87 -16.30 -44.44
C LEU A 653 -9.39 -16.63 -43.03
N GLU A 654 -10.57 -17.23 -42.93
CA GLU A 654 -11.14 -17.70 -41.66
C GLU A 654 -10.22 -18.71 -40.96
N THR A 655 -9.62 -19.62 -41.72
CA THR A 655 -8.69 -20.64 -41.20
C THR A 655 -7.46 -20.00 -40.54
N ILE A 656 -6.95 -18.90 -41.09
CA ILE A 656 -5.80 -18.17 -40.53
C ILE A 656 -6.17 -17.33 -39.31
N LEU A 657 -7.34 -16.69 -39.33
CA LEU A 657 -7.84 -16.00 -38.14
C LEU A 657 -8.05 -17.01 -36.99
N LYS A 658 -8.46 -18.25 -37.26
CA LYS A 658 -8.58 -19.29 -36.23
C LYS A 658 -7.24 -19.84 -35.74
N ASP A 659 -6.30 -20.12 -36.66
CA ASP A 659 -5.01 -20.74 -36.31
C ASP A 659 -4.04 -19.76 -35.64
N TYR A 660 -4.18 -18.46 -35.92
CA TYR A 660 -3.26 -17.44 -35.42
C TYR A 660 -3.96 -16.41 -34.53
N ALA A 661 -5.21 -16.00 -34.78
CA ALA A 661 -5.90 -14.97 -33.97
C ALA A 661 -6.60 -15.54 -32.72
N LYS A 662 -5.83 -16.15 -31.82
CA LYS A 662 -6.12 -15.94 -30.39
C LYS A 662 -5.65 -14.51 -30.07
N LEU A 663 -6.58 -13.57 -30.13
CA LEU A 663 -6.47 -12.28 -29.45
C LEU A 663 -6.63 -12.49 -27.94
#